data_AF-I2GNF7-F1
#
_entry.id   AF-I2GNF7-F1
#
_cell.length_a   1.000
_cell.length_b   1.000
_cell.length_c   1.000
_cell.angle_alpha   90.00
_cell.angle_beta   90.00
_cell.angle_gamma   90.00
#
_symmetry.space_group_name_H-M   'P 1'
#
loop_
_entity.id
_entity.type
_entity.pdbx_description
1 polymer ?
#
loop_
_entity_poly.entity_id
_entity_poly.type
_entity_poly.pdbx_seq_one_letter_code
_entity_poly.pdbx_strand_id
1 'polypeptide(L)'
;MPTSFHNLLTDWQQRYSVYTEAYTSGQQSFIPNLLPQTAVQFPVYQTLEILHKRLGTDRLRRALDPSETIASPVADQPDGTWLKRSNMVGVNVRTIGSFWNVVNYVFTLPAGHDSIHLLPIWEPGVVGSLYGMVSWQINPEFFSVELAQAVPALNTVEKQLKIVVNLLHTMGRTVGMDVIPHTDRFSEIVLACPSLFEWVQREGATMTSHSATLYRQVEGAIWQYLKFYGAADGTPLTFAKDFFFSQDISILTDEQRTRILFGHPNDYGGRLSRRLELIRYLTAQGFETLPMTMAPPYRGLHIDPTDYVLDDFGQIWYQYAFDKPETMSRVFGPLARYRFYEPENDNQQWALDFDRPNHPAWDYVCHKYHDCQRAYNFDFMRGDMAHVQMRPEGVPLTPGPFYDPLRAIKQYVRQHGTPHYAFFAETFLAPPDTMGYGDELDHLEAIEADSTLGDLQSTVIGSPLFVDRFQTYYHWLKTRQFAPNFTVMTADKDDPRFDEFYRTGNLFRYFTALFLTDMPSYVGLGFEVRNLHEQRGANEEYTKLYVFRIEDDRQPDKVTHGPFEWGQNADQFVIIQRMRQLAEQIWPQITGKRTQWLVAPGEADYVVWTHEETSGYVFAAAMTGALPDTLPGELASNRLFDEAQCRIYQTVF
;
A
#
# COMPACT_ATOMS: atom_id res chain seq x y z
N MET A 1 23.74 -30.82 -2.14
CA MET A 1 24.53 -29.67 -2.62
C MET A 1 23.60 -28.46 -2.56
N PRO A 2 24.04 -27.32 -2.00
CA PRO A 2 23.21 -26.11 -2.00
C PRO A 2 22.82 -25.76 -3.44
N THR A 3 21.56 -25.35 -3.63
CA THR A 3 21.10 -25.02 -4.98
C THR A 3 21.62 -23.65 -5.34
N SER A 4 22.44 -23.52 -6.38
CA SER A 4 22.91 -22.20 -6.81
C SER A 4 21.83 -21.50 -7.64
N PHE A 5 21.85 -20.17 -7.62
CA PHE A 5 20.97 -19.37 -8.47
C PHE A 5 21.17 -19.68 -9.97
N HIS A 6 22.41 -19.95 -10.37
CA HIS A 6 22.75 -20.38 -11.73
C HIS A 6 22.08 -21.72 -12.11
N ASN A 7 21.98 -22.66 -11.17
CA ASN A 7 21.30 -23.93 -11.41
C ASN A 7 19.79 -23.73 -11.64
N LEU A 8 19.16 -22.81 -10.89
CA LEU A 8 17.75 -22.47 -11.07
C LEU A 8 17.48 -21.84 -12.45
N LEU A 9 18.32 -20.89 -12.86
CA LEU A 9 18.23 -20.29 -14.20
C LEU A 9 18.44 -21.32 -15.31
N THR A 10 19.39 -22.25 -15.12
CA THR A 10 19.65 -23.32 -16.08
C THR A 10 18.46 -24.28 -16.19
N ASP A 11 17.87 -24.69 -15.05
CA ASP A 11 16.67 -25.53 -15.02
C ASP A 11 15.49 -24.83 -15.72
N TRP A 12 15.26 -23.55 -15.41
CA TRP A 12 14.25 -22.74 -16.08
C TRP A 12 14.45 -22.72 -17.61
N GLN A 13 15.67 -22.46 -18.09
CA GLN A 13 15.96 -22.42 -19.52
C GLN A 13 15.74 -23.78 -20.20
N GLN A 14 16.14 -24.88 -19.54
CA GLN A 14 16.00 -26.23 -20.09
C GLN A 14 14.54 -26.73 -20.09
N ARG A 15 13.73 -26.28 -19.12
CA ARG A 15 12.37 -26.79 -18.89
C ARG A 15 11.27 -25.74 -19.09
N TYR A 16 11.62 -24.61 -19.69
CA TYR A 16 10.72 -23.49 -20.00
C TYR A 16 9.37 -23.94 -20.55
N SER A 17 9.38 -24.78 -21.59
CA SER A 17 8.15 -25.26 -22.24
C SER A 17 7.28 -26.07 -21.28
N VAL A 18 7.87 -26.95 -20.47
CA VAL A 18 7.15 -27.79 -19.51
C VAL A 18 6.49 -26.92 -18.42
N TYR A 19 7.23 -25.96 -17.88
CA TYR A 19 6.72 -25.09 -16.81
C TYR A 19 5.63 -24.14 -17.32
N THR A 20 5.82 -23.56 -18.50
CA THR A 20 4.80 -22.70 -19.12
C THR A 20 3.58 -23.49 -19.60
N GLU A 21 3.73 -24.74 -20.05
CA GLU A 21 2.62 -25.63 -20.42
C GLU A 21 1.76 -26.00 -19.19
N ALA A 22 2.38 -26.28 -18.03
CA ALA A 22 1.65 -26.53 -16.80
C ALA A 22 0.74 -25.36 -16.41
N TYR A 23 1.22 -24.12 -16.57
CA TYR A 23 0.37 -22.93 -16.42
C TYR A 23 -0.67 -22.82 -17.54
N THR A 24 -0.25 -22.77 -18.79
CA THR A 24 -1.16 -22.47 -19.91
C THR A 24 -2.27 -23.52 -20.13
N SER A 25 -2.04 -24.78 -19.74
CA SER A 25 -3.02 -25.87 -19.83
C SER A 25 -4.10 -25.87 -18.74
N GLY A 26 -3.94 -25.10 -17.67
CA GLY A 26 -4.85 -25.20 -16.51
C GLY A 26 -4.29 -25.99 -15.33
N GLN A 27 -3.23 -26.78 -15.52
CA GLN A 27 -2.73 -27.73 -14.51
C GLN A 27 -2.23 -27.04 -13.24
N GLN A 28 -1.60 -25.88 -13.37
CA GLN A 28 -1.19 -25.03 -12.25
C GLN A 28 -1.73 -23.61 -12.44
N SER A 29 -1.96 -22.88 -11.34
CA SER A 29 -2.37 -21.48 -11.42
C SER A 29 -1.21 -20.51 -11.65
N PHE A 30 0.03 -20.99 -11.60
CA PHE A 30 1.26 -20.20 -11.72
C PHE A 30 2.32 -20.99 -12.49
N ILE A 31 3.41 -20.32 -12.89
CA ILE A 31 4.52 -20.94 -13.61
C ILE A 31 5.55 -21.44 -12.58
N PRO A 32 5.75 -22.76 -12.45
CA PRO A 32 6.66 -23.31 -11.46
C PRO A 32 8.11 -23.01 -11.80
N ASN A 33 8.94 -22.82 -10.77
CA ASN A 33 10.38 -22.51 -10.89
C ASN A 33 10.70 -21.22 -11.67
N LEU A 34 9.71 -20.38 -11.97
CA LEU A 34 9.93 -19.07 -12.55
C LEU A 34 10.44 -18.10 -11.47
N LEU A 35 11.69 -17.68 -11.61
CA LEU A 35 12.28 -16.65 -10.75
C LEU A 35 11.64 -15.28 -11.01
N PRO A 36 11.39 -14.48 -9.97
CA PRO A 36 10.70 -13.20 -10.14
C PRO A 36 11.50 -12.20 -10.99
N GLN A 37 12.84 -12.15 -10.87
CA GLN A 37 13.67 -11.33 -11.77
C GLN A 37 13.57 -11.76 -13.25
N THR A 38 13.35 -13.06 -13.50
CA THR A 38 13.21 -13.58 -14.86
C THR A 38 11.80 -13.28 -15.40
N ALA A 39 10.78 -13.36 -14.54
CA ALA A 39 9.41 -13.06 -14.91
C ALA A 39 9.26 -11.62 -15.41
N VAL A 40 9.76 -10.63 -14.66
CA VAL A 40 9.65 -9.20 -15.01
C VAL A 40 10.48 -8.79 -16.23
N GLN A 41 11.28 -9.71 -16.77
CA GLN A 41 12.04 -9.53 -18.01
C GLN A 41 11.35 -10.14 -19.24
N PHE A 42 10.17 -10.76 -19.08
CA PHE A 42 9.43 -11.30 -20.23
C PHE A 42 9.04 -10.17 -21.19
N PRO A 43 9.39 -10.28 -22.48
CA PRO A 43 8.90 -9.38 -23.51
C PRO A 43 7.39 -9.44 -23.62
N VAL A 44 6.77 -8.33 -24.04
CA VAL A 44 5.32 -8.20 -24.11
C VAL A 44 4.68 -9.32 -24.94
N TYR A 45 5.28 -9.69 -26.08
CA TYR A 45 4.76 -10.77 -26.93
C TYR A 45 4.77 -12.13 -26.26
N GLN A 46 5.79 -12.43 -25.44
CA GLN A 46 5.86 -13.68 -24.69
C GLN A 46 4.74 -13.75 -23.65
N THR A 47 4.55 -12.67 -22.89
CA THR A 47 3.46 -12.56 -21.91
C THR A 47 2.10 -12.69 -22.57
N LEU A 48 1.87 -12.01 -23.69
CA LEU A 48 0.62 -12.10 -24.45
C LEU A 48 0.37 -13.51 -24.98
N GLU A 49 1.39 -14.22 -25.46
CA GLU A 49 1.27 -15.61 -25.91
C GLU A 49 0.88 -16.55 -24.75
N ILE A 50 1.54 -16.40 -23.60
CA ILE A 50 1.23 -17.17 -22.38
C ILE A 50 -0.22 -16.92 -21.96
N LEU A 51 -0.64 -15.66 -21.89
CA LEU A 51 -2.02 -15.29 -21.53
C LEU A 51 -3.03 -15.79 -22.56
N HIS A 52 -2.71 -15.71 -23.86
CA HIS A 52 -3.59 -16.18 -24.93
C HIS A 52 -3.86 -17.68 -24.81
N LYS A 53 -2.81 -18.48 -24.60
CA LYS A 53 -2.94 -19.93 -24.39
C LYS A 53 -3.75 -20.26 -23.13
N ARG A 54 -3.53 -19.52 -22.03
CA ARG A 54 -4.22 -19.75 -20.76
C ARG A 54 -5.69 -19.32 -20.77
N LEU A 55 -5.98 -18.13 -21.29
CA LEU A 55 -7.28 -17.46 -21.15
C LEU A 55 -8.17 -17.66 -22.38
N GLY A 56 -7.59 -17.99 -23.52
CA GLY A 56 -8.25 -17.99 -24.82
C GLY A 56 -8.44 -16.59 -25.39
N THR A 57 -8.74 -16.53 -26.69
CA THR A 57 -8.83 -15.28 -27.47
C THR A 57 -9.84 -14.29 -26.90
N ASP A 58 -11.07 -14.72 -26.59
CA ASP A 58 -12.15 -13.80 -26.23
C ASP A 58 -11.93 -13.13 -24.88
N ARG A 59 -11.49 -13.89 -23.87
CA ARG A 59 -11.20 -13.34 -22.54
C ARG A 59 -10.02 -12.39 -22.59
N LEU A 60 -8.94 -12.78 -23.27
CA LEU A 60 -7.77 -11.91 -23.41
C LEU A 60 -8.12 -10.61 -24.15
N ARG A 61 -8.88 -10.69 -25.26
CA ARG A 61 -9.32 -9.51 -26.02
C ARG A 61 -10.10 -8.53 -25.13
N ARG A 62 -11.04 -9.04 -24.34
CA ARG A 62 -11.82 -8.20 -23.41
C ARG A 62 -10.94 -7.60 -22.32
N ALA A 63 -10.02 -8.36 -21.75
CA ALA A 63 -9.13 -7.87 -20.70
C ALA A 63 -8.17 -6.77 -21.20
N LEU A 64 -7.72 -6.86 -22.46
CA LEU A 64 -6.85 -5.87 -23.10
C LEU A 64 -7.59 -4.64 -23.67
N ASP A 65 -8.92 -4.60 -23.58
CA ASP A 65 -9.71 -3.44 -24.00
C ASP A 65 -9.87 -2.48 -22.81
N PRO A 66 -9.26 -1.28 -22.84
CA PRO A 66 -9.37 -0.32 -21.74
C PRO A 66 -10.79 0.25 -21.57
N SER A 67 -11.69 0.05 -22.54
CA SER A 67 -13.10 0.44 -22.42
C SER A 67 -13.96 -0.63 -21.74
N GLU A 68 -13.45 -1.86 -21.60
CA GLU A 68 -14.11 -2.95 -20.90
C GLU A 68 -13.68 -3.00 -19.42
N THR A 69 -14.56 -3.55 -18.58
CA THR A 69 -14.26 -3.85 -17.18
C THR A 69 -14.56 -5.33 -16.93
N ILE A 70 -13.55 -6.06 -16.48
CA ILE A 70 -13.72 -7.45 -16.04
C ILE A 70 -14.20 -7.43 -14.59
N ALA A 71 -15.30 -8.14 -14.32
CA ALA A 71 -15.88 -8.24 -12.99
C ALA A 71 -14.85 -8.71 -11.97
N SER A 72 -14.93 -8.16 -10.76
CA SER A 72 -14.11 -8.58 -9.63
C SER A 72 -14.28 -10.09 -9.35
N PRO A 73 -13.21 -10.82 -8.97
CA PRO A 73 -13.33 -12.20 -8.47
C PRO A 73 -14.22 -12.32 -7.23
N VAL A 74 -14.44 -11.22 -6.50
CA VAL A 74 -15.26 -11.16 -5.29
C VAL A 74 -16.55 -10.34 -5.50
N ALA A 75 -16.97 -10.13 -6.76
CA ALA A 75 -18.16 -9.36 -7.08
C ALA A 75 -19.44 -9.88 -6.40
N ASP A 76 -19.53 -11.20 -6.20
CA ASP A 76 -20.66 -11.88 -5.58
C ASP A 76 -20.61 -11.84 -4.03
N GLN A 77 -19.56 -11.28 -3.42
CA GLN A 77 -19.48 -11.14 -1.97
C GLN A 77 -20.39 -10.01 -1.49
N PRO A 78 -21.06 -10.18 -0.34
CA PRO A 78 -22.00 -9.18 0.18
C PRO A 78 -21.29 -7.94 0.76
N ASP A 79 -20.05 -8.10 1.22
CA ASP A 79 -19.26 -7.07 1.87
C ASP A 79 -17.75 -7.39 1.82
N GLY A 80 -16.93 -6.54 2.43
CA GLY A 80 -15.47 -6.69 2.47
C GLY A 80 -14.94 -7.82 3.37
N THR A 81 -15.81 -8.64 3.98
CA THR A 81 -15.37 -9.68 4.93
C THR A 81 -14.51 -10.76 4.29
N TRP A 82 -14.55 -10.92 2.96
CA TRP A 82 -13.67 -11.82 2.21
C TRP A 82 -12.18 -11.52 2.48
N LEU A 83 -11.82 -10.25 2.76
CA LEU A 83 -10.45 -9.82 3.00
C LEU A 83 -9.86 -10.43 4.29
N LYS A 84 -10.71 -10.87 5.23
CA LYS A 84 -10.30 -11.53 6.48
C LYS A 84 -9.64 -12.90 6.29
N ARG A 85 -9.57 -13.40 5.06
CA ARG A 85 -8.95 -14.70 4.72
C ARG A 85 -8.05 -14.63 3.50
N SER A 86 -7.79 -13.42 3.01
CA SER A 86 -7.00 -13.22 1.80
C SER A 86 -5.51 -13.26 2.12
N ASN A 87 -4.74 -13.81 1.19
CA ASN A 87 -3.28 -13.75 1.22
C ASN A 87 -2.82 -12.73 0.18
N MET A 88 -2.33 -11.62 0.69
CA MET A 88 -2.02 -10.44 -0.08
C MET A 88 -0.55 -10.39 -0.45
N VAL A 89 -0.26 -9.91 -1.66
CA VAL A 89 1.11 -9.60 -2.09
C VAL A 89 1.23 -8.10 -2.38
N GLY A 90 2.14 -7.44 -1.66
CA GLY A 90 2.42 -6.02 -1.81
C GLY A 90 3.45 -5.73 -2.88
N VAL A 91 3.12 -4.88 -3.85
CA VAL A 91 3.96 -4.59 -5.02
C VAL A 91 4.31 -3.12 -5.08
N ASN A 92 5.61 -2.81 -4.91
CA ASN A 92 6.16 -1.51 -5.29
C ASN A 92 6.37 -1.49 -6.81
N VAL A 93 5.49 -0.82 -7.56
CA VAL A 93 5.60 -0.81 -9.03
C VAL A 93 6.92 -0.19 -9.51
N ARG A 94 7.51 0.73 -8.73
CA ARG A 94 8.80 1.35 -9.08
C ARG A 94 9.95 0.35 -9.12
N THR A 95 9.93 -0.72 -8.31
CA THR A 95 11.01 -1.73 -8.31
C THR A 95 10.95 -2.66 -9.52
N ILE A 96 9.78 -2.80 -10.13
CA ILE A 96 9.57 -3.62 -11.33
C ILE A 96 9.35 -2.80 -12.61
N GLY A 97 9.33 -1.48 -12.50
CA GLY A 97 9.39 -0.51 -13.60
C GLY A 97 8.07 -0.20 -14.32
N SER A 98 7.06 -1.07 -14.32
CA SER A 98 5.77 -0.76 -14.97
C SER A 98 4.60 -1.57 -14.44
N PHE A 99 3.37 -1.09 -14.68
CA PHE A 99 2.17 -1.88 -14.37
C PHE A 99 2.13 -3.21 -15.13
N TRP A 100 2.63 -3.26 -16.36
CA TRP A 100 2.69 -4.50 -17.13
C TRP A 100 3.49 -5.59 -16.41
N ASN A 101 4.57 -5.20 -15.73
CA ASN A 101 5.40 -6.14 -15.00
C ASN A 101 4.73 -6.70 -13.74
N VAL A 102 3.63 -6.10 -13.27
CA VAL A 102 2.77 -6.72 -12.24
C VAL A 102 2.18 -8.02 -12.77
N VAL A 103 1.67 -8.04 -14.01
CA VAL A 103 1.12 -9.26 -14.65
C VAL A 103 2.19 -10.34 -14.75
N ASN A 104 3.39 -9.95 -15.19
CA ASN A 104 4.54 -10.85 -15.28
C ASN A 104 4.90 -11.43 -13.91
N TYR A 105 4.98 -10.60 -12.87
CA TYR A 105 5.29 -11.04 -11.52
C TYR A 105 4.24 -12.01 -10.98
N VAL A 106 2.94 -11.79 -11.26
CA VAL A 106 1.86 -12.68 -10.81
C VAL A 106 1.97 -14.09 -11.39
N PHE A 107 2.68 -14.30 -12.51
CA PHE A 107 2.99 -15.66 -12.96
C PHE A 107 3.82 -16.48 -11.96
N THR A 108 4.47 -15.87 -10.97
CA THR A 108 5.22 -16.60 -9.92
C THR A 108 4.36 -16.98 -8.71
N LEU A 109 3.10 -16.53 -8.66
CA LEU A 109 2.25 -16.60 -7.48
C LEU A 109 1.12 -17.65 -7.61
N PRO A 110 1.05 -18.67 -6.72
CA PRO A 110 -0.03 -19.67 -6.71
C PRO A 110 -1.40 -19.07 -6.40
N ALA A 111 -2.48 -19.82 -6.64
CA ALA A 111 -3.86 -19.39 -6.48
C ALA A 111 -4.12 -18.88 -5.06
N GLY A 112 -3.45 -19.50 -4.08
CA GLY A 112 -3.53 -19.13 -2.68
C GLY A 112 -3.04 -17.72 -2.33
N HIS A 113 -2.27 -17.05 -3.19
CA HIS A 113 -2.02 -15.59 -3.10
C HIS A 113 -3.05 -14.86 -3.98
N ASP A 114 -4.19 -14.54 -3.39
CA ASP A 114 -5.39 -14.12 -4.10
C ASP A 114 -5.55 -12.60 -4.23
N SER A 115 -4.85 -11.80 -3.42
CA SER A 115 -4.88 -10.33 -3.51
C SER A 115 -3.54 -9.73 -3.89
N ILE A 116 -3.59 -8.69 -4.73
CA ILE A 116 -2.44 -7.84 -5.08
C ILE A 116 -2.69 -6.44 -4.53
N HIS A 117 -1.81 -5.96 -3.66
CA HIS A 117 -1.81 -4.57 -3.21
C HIS A 117 -0.77 -3.78 -4.00
N LEU A 118 -1.23 -2.79 -4.76
CA LEU A 118 -0.35 -1.82 -5.39
C LEU A 118 -0.04 -0.71 -4.37
N LEU A 119 1.24 -0.53 -4.05
CA LEU A 119 1.71 0.67 -3.36
C LEU A 119 1.31 1.93 -4.15
N PRO A 120 1.42 3.15 -3.56
CA PRO A 120 0.75 4.32 -4.12
C PRO A 120 1.11 4.57 -5.59
N ILE A 121 0.06 4.79 -6.39
CA ILE A 121 0.14 4.80 -7.85
C ILE A 121 0.16 6.21 -8.47
N TRP A 122 -0.02 7.25 -7.67
CA TRP A 122 -0.13 8.63 -8.15
C TRP A 122 1.22 9.28 -8.37
N GLU A 123 1.21 10.37 -9.13
CA GLU A 123 2.38 11.21 -9.31
C GLU A 123 2.97 11.64 -7.95
N PRO A 124 4.28 11.42 -7.73
CA PRO A 124 4.94 11.82 -6.50
C PRO A 124 5.28 13.31 -6.50
N GLY A 125 5.43 13.85 -5.29
CA GLY A 125 5.83 15.22 -5.02
C GLY A 125 7.33 15.51 -5.19
N VAL A 126 7.74 16.68 -4.68
CA VAL A 126 9.11 17.21 -4.88
C VAL A 126 10.20 16.32 -4.25
N VAL A 127 9.87 15.61 -3.18
CA VAL A 127 10.80 14.65 -2.52
C VAL A 127 10.77 13.24 -3.15
N GLY A 128 10.04 13.05 -4.25
CA GLY A 128 9.97 11.79 -4.99
C GLY A 128 9.29 10.62 -4.23
N SER A 129 8.68 10.90 -3.08
CA SER A 129 7.95 9.92 -2.27
C SER A 129 6.63 9.55 -2.92
N LEU A 130 6.38 8.25 -3.11
CA LEU A 130 5.08 7.75 -3.57
C LEU A 130 3.93 8.10 -2.59
N TYR A 131 4.24 8.28 -1.30
CA TYR A 131 3.23 8.66 -0.28
C TYR A 131 2.94 10.17 -0.26
N GLY A 132 3.73 10.99 -0.97
CA GLY A 132 3.47 12.42 -1.15
C GLY A 132 2.81 12.66 -2.50
N MET A 133 1.52 12.34 -2.65
CA MET A 133 0.82 12.52 -3.93
C MET A 133 0.70 13.99 -4.31
N VAL A 134 1.10 14.36 -5.54
CA VAL A 134 1.00 15.75 -6.03
C VAL A 134 -0.33 16.01 -6.74
N SER A 135 -0.87 15.02 -7.42
CA SER A 135 -2.07 15.12 -8.25
C SER A 135 -2.83 13.78 -8.23
N TRP A 136 -4.03 13.75 -8.79
CA TRP A 136 -4.79 12.52 -9.02
C TRP A 136 -4.38 11.79 -10.32
N GLN A 137 -3.38 12.29 -11.03
CA GLN A 137 -2.84 11.60 -12.21
C GLN A 137 -2.04 10.39 -11.77
N ILE A 138 -2.04 9.35 -12.61
CA ILE A 138 -1.26 8.15 -12.39
C ILE A 138 0.21 8.44 -12.71
N ASN A 139 1.13 7.93 -11.89
CA ASN A 139 2.56 8.18 -12.05
C ASN A 139 3.05 7.68 -13.42
N PRO A 140 3.55 8.57 -14.31
CA PRO A 140 4.02 8.18 -15.63
C PRO A 140 5.25 7.27 -15.59
N GLU A 141 5.97 7.19 -14.46
CA GLU A 141 7.08 6.24 -14.25
C GLU A 141 6.63 4.78 -14.45
N PHE A 142 5.34 4.48 -14.31
CA PHE A 142 4.81 3.11 -14.42
C PHE A 142 4.34 2.72 -15.83
N PHE A 143 4.58 3.58 -16.82
CA PHE A 143 4.23 3.34 -18.22
C PHE A 143 5.21 2.38 -18.92
N SER A 144 4.69 1.33 -19.54
CA SER A 144 5.46 0.44 -20.41
C SER A 144 5.42 0.93 -21.85
N VAL A 145 6.58 1.42 -22.33
CA VAL A 145 6.77 1.80 -23.74
C VAL A 145 6.64 0.60 -24.67
N GLU A 146 7.20 -0.56 -24.26
CA GLU A 146 7.15 -1.79 -25.05
C GLU A 146 5.70 -2.26 -25.25
N LEU A 147 4.87 -2.17 -24.21
CA LEU A 147 3.45 -2.54 -24.31
C LEU A 147 2.70 -1.62 -25.27
N ALA A 148 2.95 -0.31 -25.20
CA ALA A 148 2.35 0.66 -26.11
C ALA A 148 2.80 0.45 -27.56
N GLN A 149 4.00 -0.07 -27.81
CA GLN A 149 4.46 -0.43 -29.15
C GLN A 149 3.77 -1.69 -29.68
N ALA A 150 3.62 -2.71 -28.84
CA ALA A 150 2.95 -3.97 -29.21
C ALA A 150 1.43 -3.82 -29.35
N VAL A 151 0.82 -2.97 -28.52
CA VAL A 151 -0.62 -2.69 -28.51
C VAL A 151 -0.84 -1.16 -28.50
N PRO A 152 -0.84 -0.50 -29.68
CA PRO A 152 -0.89 0.97 -29.80
C PRO A 152 -2.08 1.67 -29.12
N ALA A 153 -3.16 0.95 -28.83
CA ALA A 153 -4.29 1.48 -28.08
C ALA A 153 -3.94 1.78 -26.60
N LEU A 154 -2.95 1.11 -26.03
CA LEU A 154 -2.48 1.21 -24.63
C LEU A 154 -1.39 2.28 -24.47
N ASN A 155 -1.62 3.44 -25.07
CA ASN A 155 -0.67 4.54 -25.20
C ASN A 155 -0.66 5.55 -24.03
N THR A 156 -1.37 5.26 -22.94
CA THR A 156 -1.30 6.05 -21.70
C THR A 156 -1.17 5.12 -20.50
N VAL A 157 -0.64 5.63 -19.40
CA VAL A 157 -0.41 4.85 -18.18
C VAL A 157 -1.72 4.42 -17.53
N GLU A 158 -2.78 5.22 -17.61
CA GLU A 158 -4.12 4.92 -17.09
C GLU A 158 -4.75 3.73 -17.82
N LYS A 159 -4.61 3.70 -19.16
CA LYS A 159 -5.09 2.56 -19.95
C LYS A 159 -4.33 1.28 -19.60
N GLN A 160 -3.02 1.39 -19.34
CA GLN A 160 -2.20 0.26 -18.92
C GLN A 160 -2.57 -0.22 -17.51
N LEU A 161 -2.81 0.68 -16.56
CA LEU A 161 -3.34 0.31 -15.24
C LEU A 161 -4.69 -0.40 -15.37
N LYS A 162 -5.61 0.16 -16.17
CA LYS A 162 -6.94 -0.43 -16.39
C LYS A 162 -6.87 -1.87 -16.90
N ILE A 163 -6.10 -2.12 -17.96
CA ILE A 163 -6.01 -3.47 -18.52
C ILE A 163 -5.22 -4.41 -17.60
N VAL A 164 -4.28 -3.91 -16.81
CA VAL A 164 -3.56 -4.73 -15.83
C VAL A 164 -4.54 -5.21 -14.76
N VAL A 165 -5.38 -4.35 -14.21
CA VAL A 165 -6.44 -4.78 -13.27
C VAL A 165 -7.40 -5.78 -13.93
N ASN A 166 -7.84 -5.52 -15.17
CA ASN A 166 -8.67 -6.47 -15.91
C ASN A 166 -8.01 -7.86 -16.08
N LEU A 167 -6.71 -7.90 -16.39
CA LEU A 167 -5.94 -9.14 -16.53
C LEU A 167 -5.81 -9.85 -15.19
N LEU A 168 -5.51 -9.12 -14.11
CA LEU A 168 -5.44 -9.67 -12.76
C LEU A 168 -6.77 -10.27 -12.32
N HIS A 169 -7.89 -9.60 -12.57
CA HIS A 169 -9.24 -10.13 -12.32
C HIS A 169 -9.51 -11.39 -13.15
N THR A 170 -9.10 -11.39 -14.42
CA THR A 170 -9.24 -12.56 -15.30
C THR A 170 -8.40 -13.75 -14.81
N MET A 171 -7.28 -13.48 -14.13
CA MET A 171 -6.44 -14.47 -13.46
C MET A 171 -6.94 -14.87 -12.07
N GLY A 172 -8.07 -14.32 -11.61
CA GLY A 172 -8.67 -14.61 -10.30
C GLY A 172 -8.00 -13.87 -9.15
N ARG A 173 -7.38 -12.72 -9.40
CA ARG A 173 -6.76 -11.86 -8.38
C ARG A 173 -7.62 -10.65 -8.10
N THR A 174 -7.81 -10.34 -6.82
CA THR A 174 -8.31 -9.04 -6.39
C THR A 174 -7.18 -8.02 -6.36
N VAL A 175 -7.48 -6.75 -6.59
CA VAL A 175 -6.50 -5.67 -6.64
C VAL A 175 -6.90 -4.55 -5.71
N GLY A 176 -5.96 -4.13 -4.86
CA GLY A 176 -6.14 -3.00 -3.96
C GLY A 176 -5.24 -1.84 -4.31
N MET A 177 -5.74 -0.65 -4.02
CA MET A 177 -4.97 0.59 -4.05
C MET A 177 -4.65 1.05 -2.63
N ASP A 178 -3.51 1.70 -2.46
CA ASP A 178 -3.29 2.57 -1.32
C ASP A 178 -4.38 3.67 -1.26
N VAL A 179 -4.73 4.15 -0.07
CA VAL A 179 -5.59 5.29 0.17
C VAL A 179 -4.90 6.18 1.19
N ILE A 180 -4.47 7.34 0.72
CA ILE A 180 -3.64 8.29 1.45
C ILE A 180 -4.50 9.48 1.93
N PRO A 181 -4.60 9.74 3.24
CA PRO A 181 -5.36 10.84 3.83
C PRO A 181 -4.58 12.16 3.90
N HIS A 182 -3.57 12.32 3.05
CA HIS A 182 -2.72 13.50 2.92
C HIS A 182 -2.16 13.63 1.50
N THR A 183 -1.54 14.76 1.19
CA THR A 183 -0.90 15.00 -0.11
C THR A 183 0.52 15.53 0.07
N ASP A 184 1.27 15.70 -1.00
CA ASP A 184 2.52 16.49 -0.97
C ASP A 184 2.25 17.92 -0.49
N ARG A 185 3.24 18.54 0.15
CA ARG A 185 3.23 19.97 0.48
C ARG A 185 3.03 20.78 -0.78
N PHE A 186 2.13 21.77 -0.77
CA PHE A 186 1.76 22.53 -1.96
C PHE A 186 1.45 21.66 -3.20
N SER A 187 0.84 20.50 -3.03
CA SER A 187 0.40 19.67 -4.15
C SER A 187 -0.51 20.46 -5.11
N GLU A 188 -0.68 19.98 -6.34
CA GLU A 188 -1.66 20.57 -7.27
C GLU A 188 -3.06 20.54 -6.66
N ILE A 189 -3.36 19.50 -5.87
CA ILE A 189 -4.61 19.34 -5.10
C ILE A 189 -4.77 20.50 -4.11
N VAL A 190 -3.74 20.77 -3.29
CA VAL A 190 -3.76 21.83 -2.28
C VAL A 190 -3.93 23.21 -2.91
N LEU A 191 -3.19 23.46 -3.99
CA LEU A 191 -3.19 24.76 -4.66
C LEU A 191 -4.48 25.01 -5.47
N ALA A 192 -5.09 23.95 -6.01
CA ALA A 192 -6.39 24.04 -6.67
C ALA A 192 -7.54 24.21 -5.68
N CYS A 193 -7.43 23.66 -4.47
CA CYS A 193 -8.48 23.70 -3.46
C CYS A 193 -7.94 24.16 -2.08
N PRO A 194 -7.44 25.40 -1.92
CA PRO A 194 -6.78 25.82 -0.67
C PRO A 194 -7.64 25.69 0.58
N SER A 195 -8.97 25.86 0.44
CA SER A 195 -9.95 25.75 1.53
C SER A 195 -10.08 24.36 2.15
N LEU A 196 -9.63 23.30 1.45
CA LEU A 196 -9.66 21.93 1.96
C LEU A 196 -8.46 21.60 2.86
N PHE A 197 -7.50 22.52 2.98
CA PHE A 197 -6.23 22.30 3.66
C PHE A 197 -5.96 23.39 4.71
N GLU A 198 -5.08 23.06 5.65
CA GLU A 198 -4.63 24.01 6.66
C GLU A 198 -3.38 24.77 6.19
N TRP A 199 -3.33 26.05 6.54
CA TRP A 199 -2.27 26.98 6.14
C TRP A 199 -1.72 27.72 7.34
N VAL A 200 -0.45 28.08 7.26
CA VAL A 200 0.21 29.01 8.17
C VAL A 200 0.84 30.16 7.39
N GLN A 201 1.02 31.27 8.08
CA GLN A 201 1.82 32.39 7.62
C GLN A 201 3.02 32.52 8.54
N ARG A 202 4.20 32.78 7.97
CA ARG A 202 5.44 32.95 8.71
C ARG A 202 6.27 34.14 8.23
N GLU A 203 7.12 34.63 9.12
CA GLU A 203 8.20 35.55 8.84
C GLU A 203 9.51 34.94 9.38
N GLY A 204 10.40 34.54 8.47
CA GLY A 204 11.58 33.75 8.84
C GLY A 204 11.17 32.44 9.52
N ALA A 205 11.72 32.19 10.71
CA ALA A 205 11.42 31.03 11.56
C ALA A 205 10.27 31.27 12.56
N THR A 206 9.50 32.36 12.41
CA THR A 206 8.39 32.68 13.30
C THR A 206 7.07 32.51 12.57
N MET A 207 6.20 31.65 13.10
CA MET A 207 4.82 31.53 12.63
C MET A 207 4.01 32.74 13.14
N THR A 208 3.51 33.56 12.21
CA THR A 208 2.78 34.80 12.50
C THR A 208 1.27 34.62 12.47
N SER A 209 0.77 33.60 11.76
CA SER A 209 -0.65 33.25 11.76
C SER A 209 -0.86 31.77 11.46
N HIS A 210 -1.88 31.19 12.08
CA HIS A 210 -2.43 29.88 11.75
C HIS A 210 -3.97 29.94 11.77
N SER A 211 -4.53 31.11 11.42
CA SER A 211 -5.98 31.36 11.40
C SER A 211 -6.72 30.36 10.49
N ALA A 212 -7.93 29.98 10.91
CA ALA A 212 -8.83 29.12 10.15
C ALA A 212 -9.21 29.70 8.79
N THR A 213 -9.06 31.02 8.60
CA THR A 213 -9.46 31.71 7.37
C THR A 213 -8.30 32.06 6.45
N LEU A 214 -7.07 31.65 6.80
CA LEU A 214 -5.87 32.00 6.04
C LEU A 214 -5.92 31.53 4.58
N TYR A 215 -6.61 30.41 4.30
CA TYR A 215 -6.83 29.92 2.94
C TYR A 215 -7.44 30.98 2.01
N ARG A 216 -8.26 31.92 2.52
CA ARG A 216 -8.87 32.98 1.70
C ARG A 216 -7.84 33.98 1.17
N GLN A 217 -6.78 34.22 1.94
CA GLN A 217 -5.66 35.05 1.53
C GLN A 217 -4.82 34.31 0.49
N VAL A 218 -4.60 33.00 0.70
CA VAL A 218 -3.91 32.13 -0.25
C VAL A 218 -4.65 32.07 -1.59
N GLU A 219 -5.98 31.86 -1.59
CA GLU A 219 -6.81 31.95 -2.80
C GLU A 219 -6.67 33.31 -3.51
N GLY A 220 -6.60 34.40 -2.73
CA GLY A 220 -6.35 35.74 -3.25
C GLY A 220 -4.99 35.85 -3.94
N ALA A 221 -3.94 35.31 -3.31
CA ALA A 221 -2.59 35.28 -3.86
C ALA A 221 -2.52 34.44 -5.14
N ILE A 222 -3.08 33.23 -5.14
CA ILE A 222 -3.14 32.36 -6.33
C ILE A 222 -3.93 33.04 -7.46
N TRP A 223 -5.03 33.71 -7.16
CA TRP A 223 -5.81 34.45 -8.15
C TRP A 223 -5.04 35.64 -8.74
N GLN A 224 -4.31 36.38 -7.91
CA GLN A 224 -3.45 37.45 -8.37
C GLN A 224 -2.34 36.92 -9.30
N TYR A 225 -1.72 35.80 -8.94
CA TYR A 225 -0.75 35.11 -9.79
C TYR A 225 -1.37 34.74 -11.15
N LEU A 226 -2.57 34.13 -11.16
CA LEU A 226 -3.30 33.83 -12.40
C LEU A 226 -3.60 35.08 -13.23
N LYS A 227 -3.94 36.21 -12.61
CA LYS A 227 -4.20 37.47 -13.34
C LYS A 227 -2.93 38.07 -13.94
N PHE A 228 -1.78 37.89 -13.30
CA PHE A 228 -0.51 38.43 -13.78
C PHE A 228 0.13 37.55 -14.86
N TYR A 229 0.10 36.23 -14.67
CA TYR A 229 0.78 35.26 -15.52
C TYR A 229 -0.14 34.52 -16.51
N GLY A 230 -1.45 34.75 -16.44
CA GLY A 230 -2.45 34.08 -17.28
C GLY A 230 -2.77 32.65 -16.82
N ALA A 231 -3.76 32.01 -17.47
CA ALA A 231 -4.04 30.58 -17.31
C ALA A 231 -3.00 29.74 -18.04
N ALA A 232 -2.56 28.63 -17.45
CA ALA A 232 -1.55 27.75 -18.03
C ALA A 232 -2.02 27.07 -19.33
N ASP A 233 -3.32 26.77 -19.45
CA ASP A 233 -3.93 26.22 -20.66
C ASP A 233 -4.50 27.28 -21.62
N GLY A 234 -4.27 28.57 -21.33
CA GLY A 234 -4.74 29.69 -22.15
C GLY A 234 -6.23 30.04 -21.98
N THR A 235 -6.96 29.38 -21.08
CA THR A 235 -8.37 29.70 -20.82
C THR A 235 -8.56 31.16 -20.39
N PRO A 236 -9.47 31.93 -21.02
CA PRO A 236 -9.78 33.28 -20.59
C PRO A 236 -10.36 33.32 -19.16
N LEU A 237 -9.74 34.11 -18.27
CA LEU A 237 -10.17 34.27 -16.88
C LEU A 237 -11.33 35.28 -16.74
N THR A 238 -12.49 34.94 -17.30
CA THR A 238 -13.71 35.79 -17.36
C THR A 238 -14.62 35.68 -16.14
N PHE A 239 -14.32 34.78 -15.21
CA PHE A 239 -15.05 34.59 -13.95
C PHE A 239 -14.30 35.24 -12.77
N ALA A 240 -15.00 35.36 -11.64
CA ALA A 240 -14.44 35.89 -10.40
C ALA A 240 -13.71 34.82 -9.59
N LYS A 241 -12.84 35.26 -8.66
CA LYS A 241 -12.09 34.40 -7.72
C LYS A 241 -12.99 33.39 -7.02
N ASP A 242 -14.11 33.88 -6.48
CA ASP A 242 -15.01 33.07 -5.66
C ASP A 242 -15.65 31.93 -6.47
N PHE A 243 -15.87 32.12 -7.77
CA PHE A 243 -16.32 31.05 -8.67
C PHE A 243 -15.20 30.05 -9.00
N PHE A 244 -13.96 30.51 -9.10
CA PHE A 244 -12.83 29.65 -9.40
C PHE A 244 -12.56 28.65 -8.27
N PHE A 245 -12.60 29.10 -7.02
CA PHE A 245 -12.33 28.26 -5.84
C PHE A 245 -13.58 27.66 -5.18
N SER A 246 -14.78 28.00 -5.65
CA SER A 246 -16.03 27.46 -5.09
C SER A 246 -16.04 25.93 -5.13
N GLN A 247 -16.43 25.33 -4.00
CA GLN A 247 -16.77 23.90 -3.90
C GLN A 247 -18.29 23.68 -4.02
N ASP A 248 -19.11 24.70 -3.72
CA ASP A 248 -20.57 24.60 -3.68
C ASP A 248 -21.24 24.91 -5.03
N ILE A 249 -20.62 25.77 -5.83
CA ILE A 249 -21.13 26.24 -7.12
C ILE A 249 -20.07 25.96 -8.19
N SER A 250 -20.00 24.70 -8.61
CA SER A 250 -19.03 24.25 -9.60
C SER A 250 -19.46 24.68 -11.01
N ILE A 251 -19.05 25.90 -11.40
CA ILE A 251 -19.00 26.29 -12.83
C ILE A 251 -17.84 25.56 -13.52
N LEU A 252 -16.79 25.24 -12.76
CA LEU A 252 -15.60 24.54 -13.22
C LEU A 252 -15.48 23.21 -12.49
N THR A 253 -15.24 22.15 -13.27
CA THR A 253 -14.77 20.86 -12.77
C THR A 253 -13.36 20.98 -12.20
N ASP A 254 -12.95 20.05 -11.34
CA ASP A 254 -11.58 20.01 -10.82
C ASP A 254 -10.53 19.88 -11.93
N GLU A 255 -10.85 19.14 -13.00
CA GLU A 255 -9.97 19.02 -14.17
C GLU A 255 -9.77 20.37 -14.86
N GLN A 256 -10.85 21.15 -15.05
CA GLN A 256 -10.73 22.50 -15.61
C GLN A 256 -9.93 23.42 -14.69
N ARG A 257 -10.16 23.37 -13.37
CA ARG A 257 -9.44 24.19 -12.39
C ARG A 257 -7.94 23.88 -12.39
N THR A 258 -7.58 22.60 -12.36
CA THR A 258 -6.18 22.15 -12.39
C THR A 258 -5.51 22.49 -13.73
N ARG A 259 -6.21 22.35 -14.86
CA ARG A 259 -5.68 22.78 -16.17
C ARG A 259 -5.42 24.27 -16.27
N ILE A 260 -6.32 25.10 -15.73
CA ILE A 260 -6.13 26.55 -15.68
C ILE A 260 -4.89 26.92 -14.85
N LEU A 261 -4.64 26.22 -13.74
CA LEU A 261 -3.50 26.50 -12.86
C LEU A 261 -2.18 25.97 -13.39
N PHE A 262 -2.15 24.71 -13.82
CA PHE A 262 -0.92 23.95 -14.06
C PHE A 262 -0.70 23.58 -15.53
N GLY A 263 -1.76 23.44 -16.32
CA GLY A 263 -1.69 23.03 -17.73
C GLY A 263 -2.21 21.61 -17.93
N HIS A 264 -1.88 21.02 -19.08
CA HIS A 264 -2.41 19.71 -19.46
C HIS A 264 -1.75 18.55 -18.70
N PRO A 265 -2.49 17.48 -18.35
CA PRO A 265 -1.94 16.33 -17.62
C PRO A 265 -0.71 15.69 -18.26
N ASN A 266 -0.67 15.63 -19.60
CA ASN A 266 0.42 15.05 -20.38
C ASN A 266 1.68 15.92 -20.44
N ASP A 267 1.63 17.16 -19.97
CA ASP A 267 2.80 18.04 -19.86
C ASP A 267 3.30 18.08 -18.41
N TYR A 268 3.88 16.95 -17.98
CA TYR A 268 4.41 16.80 -16.61
C TYR A 268 5.44 17.89 -16.26
N GLY A 269 6.36 18.18 -17.20
CA GLY A 269 7.40 19.20 -17.01
C GLY A 269 6.82 20.61 -16.87
N GLY A 270 5.88 20.99 -17.74
CA GLY A 270 5.20 22.27 -17.67
C GLY A 270 4.41 22.44 -16.36
N ARG A 271 3.66 21.42 -15.95
CA ARG A 271 2.93 21.43 -14.67
C ARG A 271 3.85 21.59 -13.48
N LEU A 272 4.96 20.86 -13.43
CA LEU A 272 5.96 20.98 -12.36
C LEU A 272 6.57 22.39 -12.32
N SER A 273 7.01 22.94 -13.46
CA SER A 273 7.55 24.30 -13.52
C SER A 273 6.54 25.33 -13.02
N ARG A 274 5.29 25.22 -13.46
CA ARG A 274 4.20 26.12 -13.06
C ARG A 274 3.90 26.05 -11.57
N ARG A 275 3.90 24.83 -11.02
CA ARG A 275 3.73 24.59 -9.59
C ARG A 275 4.87 25.20 -8.78
N LEU A 276 6.13 24.99 -9.17
CA LEU A 276 7.29 25.57 -8.50
C LEU A 276 7.28 27.11 -8.50
N GLU A 277 6.85 27.73 -9.61
CA GLU A 277 6.64 29.18 -9.67
C GLU A 277 5.60 29.66 -8.66
N LEU A 278 4.46 28.98 -8.58
CA LEU A 278 3.38 29.33 -7.66
C LEU A 278 3.81 29.13 -6.20
N ILE A 279 4.56 28.06 -5.90
CA ILE A 279 5.15 27.82 -4.58
C ILE A 279 6.03 29.00 -4.18
N ARG A 280 6.96 29.42 -5.04
CA ARG A 280 7.83 30.59 -4.76
C ARG A 280 7.03 31.87 -4.55
N TYR A 281 5.97 32.07 -5.34
CA TYR A 281 5.10 33.23 -5.21
C TYR A 281 4.39 33.27 -3.84
N LEU A 282 3.94 32.11 -3.34
CA LEU A 282 3.28 31.99 -2.04
C LEU A 282 4.26 32.08 -0.87
N THR A 283 5.40 31.39 -0.95
CA THR A 283 6.41 31.40 0.14
C THR A 283 7.04 32.77 0.31
N ALA A 284 7.19 33.55 -0.75
CA ALA A 284 7.64 34.95 -0.68
C ALA A 284 6.70 35.86 0.15
N GLN A 285 5.43 35.46 0.29
CA GLN A 285 4.42 36.13 1.13
C GLN A 285 4.27 35.49 2.51
N GLY A 286 5.10 34.48 2.80
CA GLY A 286 5.10 33.74 4.06
C GLY A 286 4.08 32.61 4.15
N PHE A 287 3.33 32.31 3.10
CA PHE A 287 2.31 31.24 3.14
C PHE A 287 2.94 29.86 3.00
N GLU A 288 2.59 28.95 3.92
CA GLU A 288 2.94 27.55 3.85
C GLU A 288 1.77 26.64 4.21
N THR A 289 1.73 25.46 3.60
CA THR A 289 0.81 24.39 4.01
C THR A 289 1.23 23.84 5.35
N LEU A 290 0.28 23.63 6.26
CA LEU A 290 0.59 23.05 7.55
C LEU A 290 0.88 21.53 7.40
N PRO A 291 1.97 21.02 8.00
CA PRO A 291 2.39 19.66 7.75
C PRO A 291 1.46 18.61 8.37
N MET A 292 1.45 17.41 7.77
CA MET A 292 0.81 16.24 8.35
C MET A 292 1.56 15.77 9.60
N THR A 293 0.80 15.19 10.54
CA THR A 293 1.28 14.72 11.83
C THR A 293 0.79 13.29 12.10
N MET A 294 1.55 12.53 12.88
CA MET A 294 1.18 11.20 13.36
C MET A 294 1.39 11.11 14.87
N ALA A 295 0.49 10.33 15.49
CA ALA A 295 0.38 10.06 16.91
C ALA A 295 0.08 11.30 17.77
N PRO A 296 -0.46 11.11 18.99
CA PRO A 296 -0.66 12.17 19.95
C PRO A 296 0.62 12.96 20.30
N PRO A 297 0.50 14.28 20.56
CA PRO A 297 -0.60 15.11 20.12
C PRO A 297 -0.58 15.29 18.60
N TYR A 298 -1.74 15.39 17.94
CA TYR A 298 -1.80 15.62 16.49
C TYR A 298 -1.62 17.09 16.10
N ARG A 299 -1.65 18.01 17.07
CA ARG A 299 -1.67 19.47 16.87
C ARG A 299 -0.74 20.16 17.88
N GLY A 300 -0.57 21.48 17.76
CA GLY A 300 0.33 22.25 18.63
C GLY A 300 1.76 22.27 18.07
N LEU A 301 1.96 23.03 16.99
CA LEU A 301 3.21 23.05 16.24
C LEU A 301 3.90 24.42 16.33
N HIS A 302 5.23 24.40 16.32
CA HIS A 302 6.07 25.56 16.07
C HIS A 302 7.13 25.25 15.00
N ILE A 303 7.78 26.30 14.52
CA ILE A 303 8.89 26.18 13.56
C ILE A 303 10.19 26.09 14.36
N ASP A 304 11.04 25.11 14.05
CA ASP A 304 12.40 25.03 14.60
C ASP A 304 13.30 26.02 13.86
N PRO A 305 13.86 27.05 14.52
CA PRO A 305 14.70 28.05 13.85
C PRO A 305 16.08 27.52 13.45
N THR A 306 16.47 26.36 13.96
CA THR A 306 17.79 25.75 13.76
C THR A 306 17.80 24.55 12.83
N ASP A 307 16.64 23.96 12.57
CA ASP A 307 16.49 22.82 11.66
C ASP A 307 15.76 23.23 10.37
N TYR A 308 16.50 23.24 9.27
CA TYR A 308 15.96 23.58 7.95
C TYR A 308 16.77 22.93 6.82
N VAL A 309 16.12 22.80 5.68
CA VAL A 309 16.78 22.44 4.41
C VAL A 309 16.68 23.60 3.42
N LEU A 310 17.75 23.80 2.65
CA LEU A 310 17.78 24.70 1.51
C LEU A 310 17.55 23.89 0.25
N ASP A 311 16.58 24.28 -0.56
CA ASP A 311 16.41 23.68 -1.88
C ASP A 311 17.30 24.34 -2.95
N ASP A 312 17.28 23.78 -4.16
CA ASP A 312 18.08 24.24 -5.30
C ASP A 312 17.75 25.67 -5.75
N PHE A 313 16.62 26.24 -5.32
CA PHE A 313 16.22 27.61 -5.59
C PHE A 313 16.58 28.57 -4.44
N GLY A 314 17.26 28.08 -3.41
CA GLY A 314 17.63 28.86 -2.22
C GLY A 314 16.47 29.12 -1.27
N GLN A 315 15.33 28.44 -1.44
CA GLN A 315 14.21 28.53 -0.51
C GLN A 315 14.55 27.74 0.76
N ILE A 316 14.33 28.38 1.90
CA ILE A 316 14.47 27.75 3.21
C ILE A 316 13.17 27.04 3.55
N TRP A 317 13.29 25.75 3.87
CA TRP A 317 12.24 24.88 4.35
C TRP A 317 12.55 24.47 5.79
N TYR A 318 11.98 25.19 6.75
CA TYR A 318 12.12 24.85 8.16
C TYR A 318 11.38 23.56 8.50
N GLN A 319 11.92 22.83 9.48
CA GLN A 319 11.20 21.74 10.12
C GLN A 319 10.21 22.29 11.15
N TYR A 320 9.11 21.57 11.31
CA TYR A 320 8.09 21.85 12.32
C TYR A 320 8.23 20.83 13.44
N ALA A 321 8.04 21.28 14.68
CA ALA A 321 8.10 20.46 15.87
C ALA A 321 6.85 20.67 16.74
N PHE A 322 6.56 19.71 17.62
CA PHE A 322 5.47 19.85 18.57
C PHE A 322 5.87 20.71 19.76
N ASP A 323 4.91 21.46 20.30
CA ASP A 323 5.08 22.18 21.57
C ASP A 323 5.21 21.21 22.75
N LYS A 324 4.54 20.06 22.66
CA LYS A 324 4.49 19.03 23.70
C LYS A 324 4.53 17.62 23.08
N PRO A 325 5.67 17.20 22.49
CA PRO A 325 5.76 15.89 21.87
C PRO A 325 5.66 14.78 22.91
N GLU A 326 5.05 13.68 22.50
CA GLU A 326 5.09 12.36 23.13
C GLU A 326 6.02 11.44 22.33
N THR A 327 6.19 10.19 22.80
CA THR A 327 7.19 9.26 22.25
C THR A 327 7.04 9.03 20.74
N MET A 328 5.80 8.87 20.27
CA MET A 328 5.50 8.56 18.87
C MET A 328 5.15 9.78 18.02
N SER A 329 5.12 11.00 18.58
CA SER A 329 4.74 12.19 17.82
C SER A 329 5.72 12.44 16.68
N ARG A 330 5.22 12.50 15.45
CA ARG A 330 6.03 12.82 14.26
C ARG A 330 5.36 13.90 13.43
N VAL A 331 6.19 14.76 12.85
CA VAL A 331 5.78 15.76 11.88
C VAL A 331 6.38 15.39 10.52
N PHE A 332 5.55 15.33 9.49
CA PHE A 332 5.97 15.04 8.13
C PHE A 332 5.99 16.34 7.34
N GLY A 333 7.10 17.07 7.43
CA GLY A 333 7.30 18.35 6.73
C GLY A 333 6.98 18.34 5.22
N PRO A 334 7.29 17.26 4.47
CA PRO A 334 6.93 17.15 3.05
C PRO A 334 5.44 16.94 2.75
N LEU A 335 4.60 16.67 3.74
CA LEU A 335 3.19 16.28 3.53
C LEU A 335 2.26 17.37 4.03
N ALA A 336 1.17 17.62 3.31
CA ALA A 336 0.08 18.50 3.71
C ALA A 336 -1.15 17.70 4.12
N ARG A 337 -1.82 18.14 5.19
CA ARG A 337 -3.02 17.50 5.73
C ARG A 337 -4.30 18.18 5.27
N TYR A 338 -5.33 17.37 5.02
CA TYR A 338 -6.68 17.87 4.89
C TYR A 338 -7.19 18.47 6.20
N ARG A 339 -8.02 19.51 6.06
CA ARG A 339 -8.82 20.09 7.13
C ARG A 339 -10.15 19.35 7.18
N PHE A 340 -10.23 18.24 7.91
CA PHE A 340 -11.48 17.47 8.03
C PHE A 340 -12.48 18.10 9.01
N TYR A 341 -12.01 18.89 9.96
CA TYR A 341 -12.86 19.56 10.95
C TYR A 341 -12.55 21.05 11.00
N GLU A 342 -13.54 21.84 11.37
CA GLU A 342 -13.37 23.25 11.65
C GLU A 342 -12.58 23.44 12.95
N PRO A 343 -11.60 24.36 13.01
CA PRO A 343 -10.92 24.63 14.26
C PRO A 343 -11.79 25.48 15.20
N GLU A 344 -11.61 25.28 16.51
CA GLU A 344 -12.21 26.13 17.53
C GLU A 344 -11.51 27.49 17.61
N ASN A 345 -12.25 28.55 17.95
CA ASN A 345 -11.69 29.86 18.30
C ASN A 345 -10.65 30.39 17.30
N ASP A 346 -10.91 30.24 15.99
CA ASP A 346 -9.99 30.60 14.91
C ASP A 346 -8.59 29.95 15.01
N ASN A 347 -8.56 28.70 15.49
CA ASN A 347 -7.37 27.87 15.66
C ASN A 347 -6.34 28.43 16.67
N GLN A 348 -6.72 29.37 17.54
CA GLN A 348 -5.81 30.01 18.51
C GLN A 348 -5.12 29.02 19.47
N GLN A 349 -5.76 27.89 19.75
CA GLN A 349 -5.30 26.88 20.70
C GLN A 349 -5.10 25.51 20.05
N TRP A 350 -5.06 25.45 18.72
CA TRP A 350 -4.89 24.19 17.97
C TRP A 350 -6.00 23.13 18.14
N ALA A 351 -7.11 23.49 18.79
CA ALA A 351 -8.24 22.59 19.02
C ALA A 351 -9.15 22.51 17.78
N LEU A 352 -9.65 21.30 17.50
CA LEU A 352 -10.62 21.03 16.45
C LEU A 352 -12.01 20.84 17.06
N ASP A 353 -13.02 21.40 16.39
CA ASP A 353 -14.43 21.17 16.70
C ASP A 353 -14.91 19.92 15.94
N PHE A 354 -14.86 18.78 16.60
CA PHE A 354 -15.27 17.49 16.02
C PHE A 354 -16.77 17.36 15.73
N ASP A 355 -17.59 18.33 16.19
CA ASP A 355 -19.01 18.43 15.88
C ASP A 355 -19.27 19.31 14.64
N ARG A 356 -18.22 19.95 14.11
CA ARG A 356 -18.26 20.78 12.89
C ARG A 356 -17.34 20.22 11.81
N PRO A 357 -17.74 19.13 11.12
CA PRO A 357 -16.98 18.59 9.99
C PRO A 357 -16.93 19.59 8.83
N ASN A 358 -15.77 19.69 8.18
CA ASN A 358 -15.61 20.43 6.94
C ASN A 358 -16.10 19.56 5.77
N HIS A 359 -17.42 19.52 5.56
CA HIS A 359 -18.05 18.66 4.55
C HIS A 359 -17.38 18.70 3.17
N PRO A 360 -17.00 19.86 2.59
CA PRO A 360 -16.26 19.89 1.33
C PRO A 360 -15.01 19.02 1.29
N ALA A 361 -14.22 18.94 2.37
CA ALA A 361 -13.01 18.11 2.40
C ALA A 361 -13.34 16.61 2.45
N TRP A 362 -14.36 16.23 3.22
CA TRP A 362 -14.87 14.85 3.29
C TRP A 362 -15.44 14.38 1.95
N ASP A 363 -16.30 15.20 1.34
CA ASP A 363 -16.93 14.89 0.06
C ASP A 363 -15.87 14.82 -1.04
N TYR A 364 -14.91 15.74 -1.07
CA TYR A 364 -13.81 15.73 -2.03
C TYR A 364 -13.04 14.41 -2.00
N VAL A 365 -12.57 13.99 -0.83
CA VAL A 365 -11.76 12.77 -0.71
C VAL A 365 -12.57 11.51 -1.05
N CYS A 366 -13.81 11.42 -0.59
CA CYS A 366 -14.70 10.30 -0.90
C CYS A 366 -14.96 10.19 -2.41
N HIS A 367 -15.29 11.31 -3.06
CA HIS A 367 -15.51 11.35 -4.50
C HIS A 367 -14.28 10.92 -5.30
N LYS A 368 -13.09 11.41 -4.94
CA LYS A 368 -11.85 11.11 -5.68
C LYS A 368 -11.46 9.65 -5.61
N TYR A 369 -11.52 9.05 -4.43
CA TYR A 369 -11.23 7.63 -4.29
C TYR A 369 -12.31 6.75 -4.93
N HIS A 370 -13.58 7.14 -4.87
CA HIS A 370 -14.63 6.46 -5.62
C HIS A 370 -14.45 6.56 -7.14
N ASP A 371 -14.07 7.73 -7.67
CA ASP A 371 -13.77 7.90 -9.09
C ASP A 371 -12.60 6.99 -9.52
N CYS A 372 -11.55 6.88 -8.69
CA CYS A 372 -10.44 5.98 -8.91
C CYS A 372 -10.89 4.51 -8.89
N GLN A 373 -11.68 4.12 -7.87
CA GLN A 373 -12.24 2.77 -7.76
C GLN A 373 -13.07 2.42 -8.99
N ARG A 374 -13.97 3.29 -9.42
CA ARG A 374 -14.82 3.08 -10.60
C ARG A 374 -14.01 3.02 -11.89
N ALA A 375 -13.00 3.87 -12.04
CA ALA A 375 -12.17 3.91 -13.24
C ALA A 375 -11.41 2.60 -13.43
N TYR A 376 -10.77 2.11 -12.38
CA TYR A 376 -9.83 0.98 -12.48
C TYR A 376 -10.41 -0.35 -11.99
N ASN A 377 -11.55 -0.33 -11.29
CA ASN A 377 -12.21 -1.48 -10.68
C ASN A 377 -11.40 -2.11 -9.53
N PHE A 378 -10.86 -1.29 -8.62
CA PHE A 378 -10.21 -1.81 -7.41
C PHE A 378 -11.22 -2.45 -6.44
N ASP A 379 -10.80 -3.52 -5.75
CA ASP A 379 -11.63 -4.33 -4.86
C ASP A 379 -11.50 -3.95 -3.38
N PHE A 380 -10.36 -3.37 -3.02
CA PHE A 380 -10.09 -2.96 -1.65
C PHE A 380 -9.17 -1.74 -1.58
N MET A 381 -9.18 -1.10 -0.41
CA MET A 381 -8.21 -0.08 -0.04
C MET A 381 -7.25 -0.61 1.02
N ARG A 382 -5.97 -0.26 0.89
CA ARG A 382 -5.05 -0.19 2.03
C ARG A 382 -5.05 1.24 2.54
N GLY A 383 -5.61 1.50 3.72
CA GLY A 383 -5.64 2.84 4.29
C GLY A 383 -4.33 3.17 4.99
N ASP A 384 -3.59 4.13 4.45
CA ASP A 384 -2.35 4.65 5.00
C ASP A 384 -2.63 5.43 6.29
N MET A 385 -1.73 5.28 7.27
CA MET A 385 -1.83 5.91 8.59
C MET A 385 -3.26 5.82 9.16
N ALA A 386 -3.72 4.64 9.55
CA ALA A 386 -5.11 4.44 9.99
C ALA A 386 -5.50 5.19 11.29
N HIS A 387 -4.70 6.14 11.76
CA HIS A 387 -4.92 6.97 12.95
C HIS A 387 -4.85 8.46 12.60
N VAL A 388 -5.63 8.94 11.63
CA VAL A 388 -5.56 10.35 11.21
C VAL A 388 -6.51 11.22 12.03
N GLN A 389 -5.95 12.22 12.72
CA GLN A 389 -6.72 13.26 13.44
C GLN A 389 -7.73 12.67 14.44
N MET A 390 -7.29 11.70 15.25
CA MET A 390 -8.14 11.09 16.27
C MET A 390 -8.60 12.10 17.34
N ARG A 391 -9.74 11.81 17.95
CA ARG A 391 -10.34 12.62 19.01
C ARG A 391 -9.56 12.46 20.32
N PRO A 392 -9.16 13.55 21.01
CA PRO A 392 -8.46 13.47 22.29
C PRO A 392 -9.21 12.68 23.37
N GLU A 393 -10.55 12.61 23.28
CA GLU A 393 -11.40 11.85 24.20
C GLU A 393 -11.37 10.32 23.95
N GLY A 394 -10.65 9.87 22.92
CA GLY A 394 -10.54 8.47 22.52
C GLY A 394 -11.61 8.02 21.51
N VAL A 395 -11.86 6.71 21.46
CA VAL A 395 -12.80 6.10 20.52
C VAL A 395 -14.24 6.31 21.01
N PRO A 396 -15.13 6.93 20.21
CA PRO A 396 -16.53 7.11 20.60
C PRO A 396 -17.28 5.77 20.58
N LEU A 397 -18.15 5.56 21.56
CA LEU A 397 -19.02 4.37 21.65
C LEU A 397 -19.93 4.20 20.41
N THR A 398 -20.24 5.29 19.71
CA THR A 398 -21.03 5.26 18.48
C THR A 398 -20.42 6.26 17.48
N PRO A 399 -19.55 5.79 16.58
CA PRO A 399 -18.86 6.66 15.63
C PRO A 399 -19.85 7.21 14.58
N GLY A 400 -19.94 8.54 14.50
CA GLY A 400 -20.69 9.23 13.44
C GLY A 400 -20.05 9.04 12.05
N PRO A 401 -20.72 9.48 10.97
CA PRO A 401 -20.21 9.34 9.60
C PRO A 401 -18.89 10.09 9.36
N PHE A 402 -18.65 11.18 10.10
CA PHE A 402 -17.41 11.97 10.08
C PHE A 402 -16.60 11.65 11.33
N TYR A 403 -16.25 10.38 11.53
CA TYR A 403 -15.34 9.95 12.58
C TYR A 403 -13.92 9.80 12.03
N ASP A 404 -13.78 9.10 10.90
CA ASP A 404 -12.51 8.77 10.27
C ASP A 404 -12.64 8.81 8.72
N PRO A 405 -11.71 9.44 8.00
CA PRO A 405 -11.77 9.58 6.54
C PRO A 405 -11.69 8.25 5.79
N LEU A 406 -10.94 7.27 6.27
CA LEU A 406 -10.80 5.96 5.61
C LEU A 406 -12.11 5.18 5.68
N ARG A 407 -12.80 5.23 6.83
CA ARG A 407 -14.16 4.70 6.97
C ARG A 407 -15.13 5.37 6.01
N ALA A 408 -15.13 6.71 5.95
CA ALA A 408 -16.03 7.46 5.08
C ALA A 408 -15.83 7.07 3.60
N ILE A 409 -14.58 6.93 3.15
CA ILE A 409 -14.25 6.49 1.79
C ILE A 409 -14.80 5.07 1.54
N LYS A 410 -14.54 4.11 2.42
CA LYS A 410 -15.04 2.72 2.30
C LYS A 410 -16.56 2.72 2.17
N GLN A 411 -17.26 3.41 3.07
CA GLN A 411 -18.72 3.48 3.06
C GLN A 411 -19.26 4.14 1.80
N TYR A 412 -18.64 5.23 1.37
CA TYR A 412 -19.04 5.93 0.16
C TYR A 412 -18.95 5.01 -1.06
N VAL A 413 -17.83 4.31 -1.25
CA VAL A 413 -17.66 3.36 -2.37
C VAL A 413 -18.72 2.24 -2.33
N ARG A 414 -18.97 1.65 -1.15
CA ARG A 414 -19.97 0.58 -1.00
C ARG A 414 -21.38 1.05 -1.32
N GLN A 415 -21.75 2.26 -0.87
CA GLN A 415 -23.06 2.86 -1.14
C GLN A 415 -23.26 3.21 -2.63
N HIS A 416 -22.17 3.35 -3.39
CA HIS A 416 -22.19 3.73 -4.81
C HIS A 416 -21.95 2.56 -5.78
N GLY A 417 -22.15 1.31 -5.33
CA GLY A 417 -22.31 0.16 -6.23
C GLY A 417 -21.29 -0.96 -6.08
N THR A 418 -20.35 -0.85 -5.14
CA THR A 418 -19.31 -1.87 -4.90
C THR A 418 -19.43 -2.42 -3.47
N PRO A 419 -20.49 -3.20 -3.14
CA PRO A 419 -20.77 -3.62 -1.77
C PRO A 419 -19.63 -4.42 -1.13
N HIS A 420 -18.90 -5.21 -1.94
CA HIS A 420 -17.75 -6.03 -1.56
C HIS A 420 -16.45 -5.23 -1.31
N TYR A 421 -16.45 -3.90 -1.45
CA TYR A 421 -15.24 -3.11 -1.29
C TYR A 421 -14.68 -3.21 0.14
N ALA A 422 -13.45 -3.72 0.26
CA ALA A 422 -12.84 -4.05 1.55
C ALA A 422 -11.80 -3.02 2.01
N PHE A 423 -11.47 -3.04 3.30
CA PHE A 423 -10.52 -2.13 3.94
C PHE A 423 -9.45 -2.89 4.74
N PHE A 424 -8.21 -2.79 4.27
CA PHE A 424 -6.99 -3.18 4.97
C PHE A 424 -6.38 -1.96 5.68
N ALA A 425 -6.40 -1.94 7.01
CA ALA A 425 -5.88 -0.82 7.79
C ALA A 425 -4.37 -0.93 8.02
N GLU A 426 -3.62 0.14 7.73
CA GLU A 426 -2.25 0.26 8.22
C GLU A 426 -2.23 0.73 9.66
N THR A 427 -2.14 -0.23 10.58
CA THR A 427 -1.81 0.01 11.99
C THR A 427 -0.91 -1.11 12.51
N PHE A 428 -0.26 -0.89 13.66
CA PHE A 428 0.73 -1.77 14.26
C PHE A 428 0.24 -2.46 15.54
N LEU A 429 -1.04 -2.37 15.89
CA LEU A 429 -1.60 -3.04 17.09
C LEU A 429 -0.86 -2.61 18.37
N ALA A 430 -0.55 -1.31 18.44
CA ALA A 430 0.08 -0.61 19.53
C ALA A 430 -0.83 -0.53 20.78
N PRO A 431 -0.24 -0.35 21.97
CA PRO A 431 -1.01 -0.09 23.19
C PRO A 431 -1.87 1.17 23.08
N PRO A 432 -2.91 1.29 23.93
CA PRO A 432 -3.72 2.50 24.02
C PRO A 432 -2.87 3.76 24.18
N ASP A 433 -3.34 4.86 23.59
CA ASP A 433 -2.72 6.19 23.68
C ASP A 433 -1.27 6.28 23.16
N THR A 434 -0.80 5.30 22.38
CA THR A 434 0.58 5.27 21.85
C THR A 434 0.66 5.79 20.41
N MET A 435 -0.10 5.19 19.48
CA MET A 435 -0.13 5.59 18.06
C MET A 435 -1.30 6.50 17.70
N GLY A 436 -2.30 6.55 18.58
CA GLY A 436 -3.54 7.30 18.46
C GLY A 436 -4.18 7.45 19.83
N TYR A 437 -5.24 8.25 19.94
CA TYR A 437 -5.97 8.42 21.21
C TYR A 437 -6.95 7.26 21.44
N GLY A 438 -6.97 6.70 22.65
CA GLY A 438 -7.85 5.59 23.04
C GLY A 438 -7.29 4.21 22.65
N ASP A 439 -8.17 3.19 22.73
CA ASP A 439 -7.85 1.81 22.39
C ASP A 439 -7.86 1.58 20.87
N GLU A 440 -6.77 1.04 20.34
CA GLU A 440 -6.58 0.88 18.90
C GLU A 440 -7.45 -0.23 18.30
N LEU A 441 -7.78 -1.26 19.07
CA LEU A 441 -8.65 -2.35 18.60
C LEU A 441 -10.09 -1.85 18.48
N ASP A 442 -10.55 -1.06 19.46
CA ASP A 442 -11.87 -0.41 19.40
C ASP A 442 -11.92 0.59 18.25
N HIS A 443 -10.81 1.29 17.97
CA HIS A 443 -10.70 2.19 16.81
C HIS A 443 -10.86 1.42 15.49
N LEU A 444 -10.16 0.29 15.33
CA LEU A 444 -10.27 -0.56 14.14
C LEU A 444 -11.70 -1.05 13.87
N GLU A 445 -12.44 -1.40 14.92
CA GLU A 445 -13.86 -1.74 14.81
C GLU A 445 -14.71 -0.51 14.45
N ALA A 446 -14.42 0.65 15.05
CA ALA A 446 -15.12 1.91 14.80
C ALA A 446 -14.93 2.42 13.36
N ILE A 447 -13.77 2.18 12.73
CA ILE A 447 -13.50 2.53 11.33
C ILE A 447 -13.92 1.45 10.32
N GLU A 448 -14.49 0.34 10.80
CA GLU A 448 -14.93 -0.79 10.00
C GLU A 448 -13.78 -1.40 9.16
N ALA A 449 -12.58 -1.53 9.74
CA ALA A 449 -11.49 -2.26 9.10
C ALA A 449 -11.85 -3.75 8.95
N ASP A 450 -11.64 -4.34 7.78
CA ASP A 450 -11.86 -5.78 7.60
C ASP A 450 -10.64 -6.56 8.06
N SER A 451 -9.44 -6.08 7.71
CA SER A 451 -8.15 -6.63 8.17
C SER A 451 -7.18 -5.51 8.53
N THR A 452 -6.16 -5.82 9.31
CA THR A 452 -5.13 -4.86 9.73
C THR A 452 -3.72 -5.44 9.63
N LEU A 453 -2.76 -4.59 9.29
CA LEU A 453 -1.36 -4.95 9.03
C LEU A 453 -0.64 -5.59 10.22
N GLY A 454 -0.69 -4.95 11.39
CA GLY A 454 0.06 -5.36 12.57
C GLY A 454 1.59 -5.15 12.51
N ASP A 455 2.27 -5.65 13.52
CA ASP A 455 3.69 -5.53 13.84
C ASP A 455 4.47 -6.87 13.85
N LEU A 456 3.86 -8.02 13.50
CA LEU A 456 4.56 -9.33 13.50
C LEU A 456 5.82 -9.34 12.61
N GLN A 457 5.81 -8.61 11.51
CA GLN A 457 6.97 -8.41 10.62
C GLN A 457 8.14 -7.67 11.29
N SER A 458 7.90 -6.98 12.41
CA SER A 458 8.89 -6.19 13.14
C SER A 458 9.36 -6.88 14.44
N THR A 459 9.31 -8.21 14.46
CA THR A 459 9.74 -9.02 15.62
C THR A 459 10.52 -10.24 15.16
N VAL A 460 11.51 -10.70 15.94
CA VAL A 460 12.32 -11.89 15.61
C VAL A 460 11.52 -13.16 15.89
N ILE A 461 11.43 -14.09 14.92
CA ILE A 461 10.72 -15.36 15.08
C ILE A 461 11.30 -16.16 16.26
N GLY A 462 10.40 -16.71 17.09
CA GLY A 462 10.76 -17.48 18.28
C GLY A 462 11.20 -16.63 19.48
N SER A 463 11.31 -15.32 19.34
CA SER A 463 11.48 -14.44 20.50
C SER A 463 10.21 -14.43 21.38
N PRO A 464 10.33 -14.15 22.69
CA PRO A 464 9.16 -14.03 23.57
C PRO A 464 8.14 -13.02 23.05
N LEU A 465 8.60 -11.91 22.45
CA LEU A 465 7.73 -10.89 21.86
C LEU A 465 6.95 -11.43 20.65
N PHE A 466 7.60 -12.15 19.74
CA PHE A 466 6.90 -12.74 18.59
C PHE A 466 5.84 -13.76 19.04
N VAL A 467 6.17 -14.61 20.00
CA VAL A 467 5.26 -15.63 20.54
C VAL A 467 4.03 -14.99 21.19
N ASP A 468 4.24 -13.99 22.05
CA ASP A 468 3.17 -13.22 22.69
C ASP A 468 2.27 -12.53 21.67
N ARG A 469 2.86 -11.86 20.67
CA ARG A 469 2.13 -11.21 19.58
C ARG A 469 1.33 -12.22 18.77
N PHE A 470 1.91 -13.36 18.42
CA PHE A 470 1.21 -14.37 17.62
C PHE A 470 0.00 -14.97 18.36
N GLN A 471 0.16 -15.29 19.65
CA GLN A 471 -0.97 -15.70 20.51
C GLN A 471 -2.08 -14.63 20.54
N THR A 472 -1.67 -13.38 20.75
CA THR A 472 -2.58 -12.25 20.86
C THR A 472 -3.34 -12.00 19.56
N TYR A 473 -2.67 -12.10 18.41
CA TYR A 473 -3.28 -11.95 17.09
C TYR A 473 -4.32 -13.03 16.84
N TYR A 474 -3.99 -14.28 17.18
CA TYR A 474 -4.95 -15.38 17.04
C TYR A 474 -6.14 -15.20 17.98
N HIS A 475 -5.92 -14.69 19.20
CA HIS A 475 -7.02 -14.33 20.10
C HIS A 475 -7.93 -13.28 19.47
N TRP A 476 -7.38 -12.15 18.98
CA TRP A 476 -8.16 -11.08 18.36
C TRP A 476 -8.87 -11.54 17.08
N LEU A 477 -8.25 -12.39 16.27
CA LEU A 477 -8.90 -13.01 15.11
C LEU A 477 -10.22 -13.72 15.49
N LYS A 478 -10.30 -14.29 16.70
CA LYS A 478 -11.50 -14.99 17.18
C LYS A 478 -12.48 -14.11 17.95
N THR A 479 -12.03 -12.98 18.50
CA THR A 479 -12.83 -12.17 19.43
C THR A 479 -13.21 -10.78 18.91
N ARG A 480 -12.52 -10.27 17.89
CA ARG A 480 -12.76 -8.95 17.29
C ARG A 480 -13.45 -9.06 15.93
N GLN A 481 -14.00 -7.94 15.46
CA GLN A 481 -14.66 -7.85 14.15
C GLN A 481 -13.69 -7.70 12.98
N PHE A 482 -12.43 -7.33 13.20
CA PHE A 482 -11.40 -7.27 12.17
C PHE A 482 -10.44 -8.45 12.28
N ALA A 483 -9.65 -8.71 11.24
CA ALA A 483 -8.68 -9.81 11.22
C ALA A 483 -7.21 -9.34 11.28
N PRO A 484 -6.49 -9.78 12.33
CA PRO A 484 -5.06 -10.01 12.39
C PRO A 484 -4.35 -10.37 11.11
N ASN A 485 -3.56 -9.54 10.43
CA ASN A 485 -2.80 -10.05 9.30
C ASN A 485 -1.50 -10.73 9.77
N PHE A 486 -1.25 -11.96 9.33
CA PHE A 486 0.04 -12.63 9.48
C PHE A 486 1.03 -12.03 8.47
N THR A 487 1.46 -10.81 8.75
CA THR A 487 2.36 -10.06 7.87
C THR A 487 3.76 -10.66 7.93
N VAL A 488 4.22 -11.20 6.79
CA VAL A 488 5.56 -11.74 6.63
C VAL A 488 6.56 -10.59 6.56
N MET A 489 6.36 -9.69 5.60
CA MET A 489 7.17 -8.49 5.32
C MET A 489 6.35 -7.58 4.41
N THR A 490 6.39 -6.26 4.58
CA THR A 490 5.82 -5.33 3.60
C THR A 490 6.88 -4.78 2.66
N ALA A 491 6.50 -4.47 1.41
CA ALA A 491 7.41 -3.86 0.44
C ALA A 491 7.91 -2.47 0.88
N ASP A 492 7.21 -1.82 1.81
CA ASP A 492 7.61 -0.54 2.38
C ASP A 492 8.34 -0.68 3.74
N LYS A 493 8.53 -1.90 4.26
CA LYS A 493 9.41 -2.20 5.40
C LYS A 493 10.54 -3.17 5.04
N ASP A 494 10.73 -3.49 3.76
CA ASP A 494 11.99 -4.08 3.32
C ASP A 494 13.06 -2.98 3.30
N ASP A 495 13.72 -2.79 4.44
CA ASP A 495 14.62 -1.69 4.78
C ASP A 495 15.78 -2.24 5.64
N PRO A 496 17.01 -1.72 5.49
CA PRO A 496 18.18 -2.21 6.25
C PRO A 496 17.98 -2.26 7.76
N ARG A 497 17.17 -1.35 8.31
CA ARG A 497 16.90 -1.26 9.76
C ARG A 497 16.16 -2.48 10.29
N PHE A 498 15.54 -3.27 9.43
CA PHE A 498 14.69 -4.39 9.80
C PHE A 498 15.29 -5.76 9.41
N ASP A 499 16.51 -5.80 8.88
CA ASP A 499 17.18 -7.04 8.48
C ASP A 499 17.23 -8.09 9.59
N GLU A 500 17.40 -7.66 10.84
CA GLU A 500 17.47 -8.58 11.98
C GLU A 500 16.23 -9.47 12.13
N PHE A 501 15.05 -9.02 11.68
CA PHE A 501 13.81 -9.78 11.76
C PHE A 501 13.70 -10.90 10.71
N TYR A 502 14.60 -10.89 9.70
CA TYR A 502 14.59 -11.78 8.53
C TYR A 502 15.87 -12.62 8.38
N ARG A 503 16.78 -12.58 9.37
CA ARG A 503 17.94 -13.48 9.40
C ARG A 503 17.58 -14.91 9.76
N THR A 504 16.43 -15.12 10.42
CA THR A 504 15.95 -16.45 10.84
C THR A 504 14.42 -16.55 10.68
N GLY A 505 13.90 -17.77 10.58
CA GLY A 505 12.46 -18.04 10.61
C GLY A 505 11.68 -17.64 9.34
N ASN A 506 12.34 -17.29 8.23
CA ASN A 506 11.65 -16.91 6.98
C ASN A 506 10.74 -18.01 6.43
N LEU A 507 11.19 -19.27 6.51
CA LEU A 507 10.39 -20.42 6.08
C LEU A 507 9.17 -20.63 6.98
N PHE A 508 9.34 -20.48 8.29
CA PHE A 508 8.22 -20.48 9.24
C PHE A 508 7.19 -19.39 8.91
N ARG A 509 7.65 -18.15 8.64
CA ARG A 509 6.78 -17.04 8.28
C ARG A 509 5.95 -17.36 7.05
N TYR A 510 6.61 -17.77 5.97
CA TYR A 510 5.93 -18.04 4.71
C TYR A 510 5.00 -19.25 4.80
N PHE A 511 5.44 -20.34 5.45
CA PHE A 511 4.63 -21.53 5.64
C PHE A 511 3.35 -21.21 6.42
N THR A 512 3.48 -20.47 7.54
CA THR A 512 2.32 -20.08 8.36
C THR A 512 1.40 -19.14 7.60
N ALA A 513 1.94 -18.12 6.92
CA ALA A 513 1.17 -17.21 6.08
C ALA A 513 0.35 -17.94 4.99
N LEU A 514 0.90 -18.99 4.39
CA LEU A 514 0.22 -19.72 3.32
C LEU A 514 -0.80 -20.76 3.83
N PHE A 515 -0.49 -21.47 4.93
CA PHE A 515 -1.27 -22.63 5.39
C PHE A 515 -2.16 -22.36 6.62
N LEU A 516 -2.04 -21.21 7.29
CA LEU A 516 -2.98 -20.79 8.34
C LEU A 516 -4.21 -20.12 7.71
N THR A 517 -5.03 -20.92 7.04
CA THR A 517 -6.04 -20.45 6.06
C THR A 517 -7.25 -19.69 6.64
N ASP A 518 -7.36 -19.56 7.96
CA ASP A 518 -8.37 -18.72 8.61
C ASP A 518 -7.82 -17.38 9.12
N MET A 519 -6.53 -17.11 8.93
CA MET A 519 -5.89 -15.82 9.19
C MET A 519 -5.41 -15.23 7.85
N PRO A 520 -5.69 -13.95 7.54
CA PRO A 520 -5.18 -13.33 6.32
C PRO A 520 -3.66 -13.12 6.43
N SER A 521 -2.97 -13.03 5.30
CA SER A 521 -1.52 -12.78 5.28
C SER A 521 -1.11 -11.68 4.30
N TYR A 522 0.11 -11.17 4.45
CA TYR A 522 0.70 -10.14 3.62
C TYR A 522 2.17 -10.44 3.39
N VAL A 523 2.58 -10.50 2.12
CA VAL A 523 3.95 -10.75 1.70
C VAL A 523 4.41 -9.67 0.72
N GLY A 524 5.53 -9.03 0.99
CA GLY A 524 6.17 -8.09 0.08
C GLY A 524 6.75 -8.81 -1.14
N LEU A 525 6.67 -8.16 -2.30
CA LEU A 525 7.28 -8.64 -3.52
C LEU A 525 8.75 -9.03 -3.31
N GLY A 526 9.15 -10.18 -3.86
CA GLY A 526 10.54 -10.64 -3.84
C GLY A 526 10.99 -11.31 -2.54
N PHE A 527 10.11 -11.45 -1.55
CA PHE A 527 10.44 -12.17 -0.32
C PHE A 527 11.00 -13.58 -0.61
N GLU A 528 10.52 -14.28 -1.63
CA GLU A 528 10.98 -15.64 -1.97
C GLU A 528 12.47 -15.75 -2.34
N VAL A 529 13.09 -14.65 -2.77
CA VAL A 529 14.51 -14.61 -3.18
C VAL A 529 15.33 -13.66 -2.31
N ARG A 530 14.71 -12.98 -1.35
CA ARG A 530 15.35 -11.98 -0.49
C ARG A 530 16.60 -12.55 0.18
N ASN A 531 17.69 -11.79 0.11
CA ASN A 531 18.92 -12.10 0.81
C ASN A 531 18.70 -12.02 2.34
N LEU A 532 19.49 -12.78 3.09
CA LEU A 532 19.41 -12.77 4.56
C LEU A 532 19.95 -11.48 5.18
N HIS A 533 20.85 -10.77 4.48
CA HIS A 533 21.52 -9.56 4.94
C HIS A 533 22.12 -9.72 6.36
N GLU A 534 23.05 -10.68 6.51
CA GLU A 534 23.89 -10.81 7.71
C GLU A 534 24.64 -9.50 8.01
N GLN A 535 25.01 -8.81 6.93
CA GLN A 535 25.40 -7.41 6.92
C GLN A 535 24.43 -6.64 6.03
N ARG A 536 24.32 -5.33 6.25
CA ARG A 536 23.52 -4.44 5.41
C ARG A 536 23.90 -4.62 3.94
N GLY A 537 22.91 -4.91 3.09
CA GLY A 537 23.05 -4.99 1.64
C GLY A 537 23.19 -3.62 0.98
N ALA A 538 23.33 -3.60 -0.34
CA ALA A 538 23.25 -2.35 -1.11
C ALA A 538 21.84 -1.74 -1.01
N ASN A 539 21.71 -0.43 -1.17
CA ASN A 539 20.41 0.23 -1.08
C ASN A 539 19.43 -0.28 -2.17
N GLU A 540 19.99 -0.67 -3.33
CA GLU A 540 19.27 -1.24 -4.45
C GLU A 540 18.60 -2.59 -4.14
N GLU A 541 19.01 -3.29 -3.07
CA GLU A 541 18.44 -4.58 -2.64
C GLU A 541 17.16 -4.43 -1.80
N TYR A 542 16.75 -3.21 -1.44
CA TYR A 542 15.65 -2.94 -0.51
C TYR A 542 14.49 -2.23 -1.18
N THR A 543 13.30 -2.87 -1.21
CA THR A 543 12.15 -2.29 -1.92
C THR A 543 11.64 -0.98 -1.31
N LYS A 544 11.85 -0.73 0.00
CA LYS A 544 11.47 0.53 0.66
C LYS A 544 12.24 1.72 0.11
N LEU A 545 13.50 1.54 -0.28
CA LEU A 545 14.32 2.67 -0.74
C LEU A 545 13.87 3.19 -2.12
N TYR A 546 13.10 2.41 -2.87
CA TYR A 546 12.40 2.83 -4.09
C TYR A 546 11.03 3.46 -3.85
N VAL A 547 10.53 3.54 -2.60
CA VAL A 547 9.35 4.36 -2.28
C VAL A 547 9.67 5.84 -2.46
N PHE A 548 10.93 6.20 -2.23
CA PHE A 548 11.46 7.54 -2.44
C PHE A 548 12.29 7.57 -3.72
N ARG A 549 12.52 8.76 -4.25
CA ARG A 549 13.52 9.00 -5.28
C ARG A 549 14.55 9.96 -4.72
N ILE A 550 15.55 9.39 -4.06
CA ILE A 550 16.63 10.15 -3.43
C ILE A 550 17.88 9.94 -4.29
N GLU A 551 18.31 11.01 -4.94
CA GLU A 551 19.50 11.06 -5.80
C GLU A 551 20.64 11.87 -5.15
N ASP A 552 20.48 12.25 -3.88
CA ASP A 552 21.45 13.05 -3.13
C ASP A 552 22.44 12.15 -2.36
N ASP A 553 23.68 12.09 -2.84
CA ASP A 553 24.78 11.32 -2.25
C ASP A 553 25.12 11.70 -0.80
N ARG A 554 24.66 12.87 -0.33
CA ARG A 554 24.79 13.26 1.08
C ARG A 554 23.86 12.46 2.00
N GLN A 555 22.93 11.68 1.43
CA GLN A 555 22.05 10.75 2.13
C GLN A 555 22.43 9.29 1.81
N PRO A 556 23.63 8.82 2.22
CA PRO A 556 24.13 7.49 1.86
C PRO A 556 23.23 6.34 2.36
N ASP A 557 22.40 6.60 3.36
CA ASP A 557 21.46 5.61 3.91
C ASP A 557 20.19 5.41 3.10
N LYS A 558 19.97 6.22 2.06
CA LYS A 558 18.72 6.25 1.30
C LYS A 558 18.88 6.42 -0.21
N VAL A 559 20.03 6.92 -0.66
CA VAL A 559 20.32 7.16 -2.08
C VAL A 559 20.38 5.85 -2.85
N THR A 560 19.84 5.82 -4.06
CA THR A 560 19.91 4.68 -4.99
C THR A 560 20.45 5.15 -6.34
N HIS A 561 21.29 4.34 -6.98
CA HIS A 561 21.97 4.67 -8.23
C HIS A 561 21.54 3.83 -9.43
N GLY A 562 20.82 2.74 -9.18
CA GLY A 562 20.46 1.75 -10.20
C GLY A 562 19.01 1.32 -10.13
N PRO A 563 18.63 0.33 -10.97
CA PRO A 563 17.38 -0.39 -10.80
C PRO A 563 17.44 -1.30 -9.57
N PHE A 564 16.28 -1.75 -9.11
CA PHE A 564 16.17 -2.69 -7.99
C PHE A 564 16.94 -3.99 -8.29
N GLU A 565 17.71 -4.44 -7.30
CA GLU A 565 18.50 -5.66 -7.36
C GLU A 565 17.77 -6.77 -6.59
N TRP A 566 17.40 -7.82 -7.32
CA TRP A 566 16.75 -8.98 -6.71
C TRP A 566 17.76 -9.79 -5.89
N GLY A 567 17.30 -10.26 -4.73
CA GLY A 567 18.08 -11.20 -3.93
C GLY A 567 18.41 -12.50 -4.67
N GLN A 568 19.38 -13.22 -4.13
CA GLN A 568 19.94 -14.45 -4.72
C GLN A 568 19.78 -15.67 -3.80
N ASN A 569 18.82 -15.63 -2.87
CA ASN A 569 18.58 -16.69 -1.90
C ASN A 569 17.88 -17.92 -2.53
N ALA A 570 18.67 -18.71 -3.26
CA ALA A 570 18.18 -19.85 -4.02
C ALA A 570 17.60 -20.97 -3.13
N ASP A 571 18.17 -21.21 -1.95
CA ASP A 571 17.67 -22.26 -1.04
C ASP A 571 16.29 -21.89 -0.48
N GLN A 572 16.08 -20.62 -0.10
CA GLN A 572 14.75 -20.12 0.30
C GLN A 572 13.74 -20.25 -0.84
N PHE A 573 14.11 -19.84 -2.06
CA PHE A 573 13.24 -19.95 -3.23
C PHE A 573 12.81 -21.39 -3.50
N VAL A 574 13.74 -22.34 -3.47
CA VAL A 574 13.43 -23.77 -3.71
C VAL A 574 12.41 -24.31 -2.71
N ILE A 575 12.57 -23.99 -1.42
CA ILE A 575 11.67 -24.50 -0.39
C ILE A 575 10.30 -23.83 -0.50
N ILE A 576 10.25 -22.51 -0.69
CA ILE A 576 9.00 -21.78 -0.94
C ILE A 576 8.29 -22.32 -2.17
N GLN A 577 9.02 -22.63 -3.24
CA GLN A 577 8.44 -23.20 -4.45
C GLN A 577 7.79 -24.57 -4.20
N ARG A 578 8.41 -25.42 -3.38
CA ARG A 578 7.80 -26.70 -2.96
C ARG A 578 6.54 -26.48 -2.11
N MET A 579 6.56 -25.50 -1.21
CA MET A 579 5.37 -25.11 -0.42
C MET A 579 4.23 -24.64 -1.34
N ARG A 580 4.52 -23.78 -2.33
CA ARG A 580 3.55 -23.28 -3.33
C ARG A 580 2.95 -24.44 -4.15
N GLN A 581 3.78 -25.36 -4.63
CA GLN A 581 3.34 -26.52 -5.40
C GLN A 581 2.46 -27.48 -4.59
N LEU A 582 2.77 -27.70 -3.31
CA LEU A 582 1.93 -28.50 -2.45
C LEU A 582 0.61 -27.79 -2.13
N ALA A 583 0.64 -26.47 -1.89
CA ALA A 583 -0.55 -25.68 -1.66
C ALA A 583 -1.54 -25.83 -2.83
N GLU A 584 -1.10 -25.72 -4.10
CA GLU A 584 -1.96 -25.96 -5.28
C GLU A 584 -2.70 -27.32 -5.23
N GLN A 585 -2.07 -28.36 -4.71
CA GLN A 585 -2.64 -29.72 -4.66
C GLN A 585 -3.70 -29.88 -3.57
N ILE A 586 -3.52 -29.20 -2.43
CA ILE A 586 -4.37 -29.37 -1.25
C ILE A 586 -5.30 -28.18 -0.96
N TRP A 587 -5.17 -27.08 -1.71
CA TRP A 587 -5.89 -25.82 -1.49
C TRP A 587 -7.41 -26.01 -1.38
N PRO A 588 -8.08 -26.74 -2.31
CA PRO A 588 -9.53 -26.94 -2.24
C PRO A 588 -10.01 -27.64 -0.95
N GLN A 589 -9.14 -28.41 -0.30
CA GLN A 589 -9.46 -29.14 0.92
C GLN A 589 -9.17 -28.35 2.20
N ILE A 590 -8.41 -27.26 2.13
CA ILE A 590 -7.99 -26.49 3.32
C ILE A 590 -8.52 -25.06 3.33
N THR A 591 -8.74 -24.44 2.17
CA THR A 591 -9.10 -23.02 2.08
C THR A 591 -10.34 -22.69 2.89
N GLY A 592 -10.26 -21.61 3.70
CA GLY A 592 -11.35 -21.10 4.52
C GLY A 592 -11.75 -21.96 5.72
N LYS A 593 -11.04 -23.07 5.99
CA LYS A 593 -11.28 -23.91 7.18
C LYS A 593 -10.68 -23.31 8.42
N ARG A 594 -11.35 -23.51 9.56
CA ARG A 594 -10.94 -22.93 10.84
C ARG A 594 -9.82 -23.73 11.47
N THR A 595 -8.84 -23.04 12.03
CA THR A 595 -7.69 -23.64 12.68
C THR A 595 -8.06 -24.28 14.02
N GLN A 596 -7.60 -25.51 14.22
CA GLN A 596 -7.56 -26.21 15.50
C GLN A 596 -6.11 -26.45 15.90
N TRP A 597 -5.66 -25.80 16.98
CA TRP A 597 -4.31 -26.00 17.51
C TRP A 597 -4.18 -27.39 18.17
N LEU A 598 -3.12 -28.10 17.82
CA LEU A 598 -2.63 -29.29 18.53
C LEU A 598 -1.43 -28.93 19.41
N VAL A 599 -0.64 -27.95 18.98
CA VAL A 599 0.35 -27.20 19.76
C VAL A 599 0.19 -25.74 19.39
N ALA A 600 -0.37 -24.95 20.30
CA ALA A 600 -0.63 -23.53 20.06
C ALA A 600 0.68 -22.71 20.13
N PRO A 601 0.73 -21.51 19.53
CA PRO A 601 1.82 -20.57 19.75
C PRO A 601 2.07 -20.42 21.26
N GLY A 602 3.32 -20.50 21.71
CA GLY A 602 3.73 -20.35 23.10
C GLY A 602 3.64 -21.59 23.99
N GLU A 603 3.13 -22.71 23.49
CA GLU A 603 3.24 -24.01 24.18
C GLU A 603 4.61 -24.68 23.95
N ALA A 604 5.24 -24.40 22.81
CA ALA A 604 6.57 -24.88 22.43
C ALA A 604 7.29 -23.88 21.49
N ASP A 605 8.51 -24.22 21.07
CA ASP A 605 9.29 -23.51 20.03
C ASP A 605 8.85 -23.88 18.60
N TYR A 606 7.71 -24.56 18.47
CA TYR A 606 7.04 -24.90 17.23
C TYR A 606 5.52 -24.84 17.43
N VAL A 607 4.78 -24.80 16.33
CA VAL A 607 3.32 -24.89 16.33
C VAL A 607 2.85 -26.07 15.50
N VAL A 608 1.72 -26.65 15.89
CA VAL A 608 1.07 -27.74 15.16
C VAL A 608 -0.42 -27.47 15.11
N TRP A 609 -1.02 -27.55 13.93
CA TRP A 609 -2.45 -27.34 13.78
C TRP A 609 -3.07 -28.27 12.74
N THR A 610 -4.38 -28.45 12.90
CA THR A 610 -5.27 -29.05 11.91
C THR A 610 -6.47 -28.13 11.75
N HIS A 611 -7.57 -28.63 11.20
CA HIS A 611 -8.79 -27.88 11.02
C HIS A 611 -9.94 -28.45 11.85
N GLU A 612 -10.81 -27.57 12.35
CA GLU A 612 -12.06 -27.96 13.02
C GLU A 612 -12.92 -28.81 12.09
N GLU A 613 -13.08 -28.38 10.83
CA GLU A 613 -13.66 -29.20 9.78
C GLU A 613 -12.61 -30.16 9.20
N THR A 614 -12.89 -31.45 9.16
CA THR A 614 -11.93 -32.46 8.70
C THR A 614 -11.33 -32.10 7.33
N SER A 615 -10.03 -31.81 7.29
CA SER A 615 -9.28 -31.59 6.04
C SER A 615 -8.46 -32.81 5.62
N GLY A 616 -8.17 -33.71 6.56
CA GLY A 616 -7.24 -34.81 6.36
C GLY A 616 -5.77 -34.40 6.44
N TYR A 617 -5.46 -33.21 6.94
CA TYR A 617 -4.09 -32.68 7.01
C TYR A 617 -3.75 -32.13 8.38
N VAL A 618 -2.51 -32.29 8.79
CA VAL A 618 -1.90 -31.62 9.93
C VAL A 618 -0.63 -30.91 9.46
N PHE A 619 -0.45 -29.71 9.98
CA PHE A 619 0.62 -28.79 9.64
C PHE A 619 1.48 -28.58 10.88
N ALA A 620 2.79 -28.56 10.70
CA ALA A 620 3.74 -28.27 11.76
C ALA A 620 4.85 -27.35 11.25
N ALA A 621 5.20 -26.36 12.07
CA ALA A 621 6.25 -25.41 11.74
C ALA A 621 7.06 -25.03 13.00
N ALA A 622 8.37 -25.20 12.94
CA ALA A 622 9.30 -24.80 14.00
C ALA A 622 9.65 -23.32 13.84
N MET A 623 9.51 -22.55 14.93
CA MET A 623 9.93 -21.16 14.97
C MET A 623 11.47 -21.07 15.02
N THR A 624 12.10 -21.95 15.80
CA THR A 624 13.55 -22.08 15.92
C THR A 624 13.98 -23.54 15.80
N GLY A 625 15.21 -23.78 15.35
CA GLY A 625 15.76 -25.13 15.28
C GLY A 625 15.01 -26.06 14.30
N ALA A 626 14.83 -27.32 14.70
CA ALA A 626 14.18 -28.37 13.91
C ALA A 626 12.94 -28.90 14.66
N LEU A 627 11.95 -29.38 13.90
CA LEU A 627 10.77 -30.03 14.48
C LEU A 627 11.16 -31.33 15.21
N PRO A 628 10.54 -31.65 16.36
CA PRO A 628 10.70 -32.93 17.04
C PRO A 628 10.49 -34.14 16.12
N ASP A 629 11.09 -35.28 16.45
CA ASP A 629 10.97 -36.51 15.64
C ASP A 629 9.53 -37.04 15.57
N THR A 630 8.75 -36.79 16.62
CA THR A 630 7.35 -37.17 16.74
C THR A 630 6.48 -35.97 17.09
N LEU A 631 5.48 -35.69 16.26
CA LEU A 631 4.52 -34.61 16.47
C LEU A 631 3.13 -35.14 16.82
N PRO A 632 2.31 -34.37 17.56
CA PRO A 632 0.93 -34.75 17.84
C PRO A 632 0.12 -34.96 16.57
N GLY A 633 -0.51 -36.13 16.43
CA GLY A 633 -1.28 -36.50 15.22
C GLY A 633 -0.44 -37.13 14.10
N GLU A 634 0.88 -37.22 14.26
CA GLU A 634 1.77 -37.73 13.22
C GLU A 634 1.73 -39.24 13.05
N LEU A 635 1.44 -39.68 11.83
CA LEU A 635 1.69 -41.04 11.36
C LEU A 635 2.81 -40.98 10.32
N ALA A 636 4.00 -41.46 10.67
CA ALA A 636 5.21 -41.32 9.84
C ALA A 636 5.08 -41.84 8.40
N SER A 637 4.12 -42.75 8.12
CA SER A 637 3.86 -43.30 6.80
C SER A 637 3.18 -42.33 5.80
N ASN A 638 2.75 -41.15 6.25
CA ASN A 638 1.90 -40.23 5.46
C ASN A 638 2.46 -38.80 5.33
N ARG A 639 3.79 -38.61 5.45
CA ARG A 639 4.42 -37.29 5.24
C ARG A 639 4.33 -36.88 3.76
N LEU A 640 3.65 -35.76 3.50
CA LEU A 640 3.53 -35.14 2.17
C LEU A 640 4.60 -34.06 1.94
N PHE A 641 5.08 -33.46 3.03
CA PHE A 641 6.11 -32.43 3.02
C PHE A 641 6.97 -32.58 4.27
N ASP A 642 8.28 -32.57 4.09
CA ASP A 642 9.26 -32.64 5.18
C ASP A 642 10.52 -31.88 4.74
N GLU A 643 10.54 -30.57 5.02
CA GLU A 643 11.64 -29.68 4.64
C GLU A 643 12.04 -28.83 5.84
N ALA A 644 13.29 -29.01 6.29
CA ALA A 644 13.93 -28.22 7.35
C ALA A 644 13.10 -28.06 8.64
N GLN A 645 12.27 -27.01 8.69
CA GLN A 645 11.48 -26.57 9.85
C GLN A 645 9.98 -26.82 9.70
N CYS A 646 9.52 -27.32 8.55
CA CYS A 646 8.10 -27.40 8.23
C CYS A 646 7.71 -28.81 7.78
N ARG A 647 6.58 -29.32 8.28
CA ARG A 647 6.02 -30.62 7.88
C ARG A 647 4.53 -30.51 7.61
N ILE A 648 4.09 -31.29 6.61
CA ILE A 648 2.67 -31.56 6.35
C ILE A 648 2.52 -33.06 6.20
N TYR A 649 1.54 -33.63 6.89
CA TYR A 649 1.20 -35.04 6.77
C TYR A 649 -0.30 -35.26 6.70
N GLN A 650 -0.68 -36.31 5.98
CA GLN A 650 -2.07 -36.68 5.80
C GLN A 650 -2.54 -37.57 6.95
N THR A 651 -3.66 -37.21 7.56
CA THR A 651 -4.29 -38.05 8.59
C THR A 651 -5.19 -39.09 7.93
N VAL A 652 -5.12 -40.32 8.42
CA VAL A 652 -6.08 -41.37 8.07
C VAL A 652 -7.27 -41.18 9.00
N PHE A 653 -8.36 -40.64 8.49
CA PHE A 653 -9.66 -40.71 9.17
C PHE A 653 -10.56 -41.66 8.41
#